data_AF-A0AAW5FFL9-F1
#
_entry.id   AF-A0AAW5FFL9-F1
#
_cell.length_a   1.000
_cell.length_b   1.000
_cell.length_c   1.000
_cell.angle_alpha   90.00
_cell.angle_beta   90.00
_cell.angle_gamma   90.00
#
_symmetry.space_group_name_H-M   'P 1'
#
loop_
_entity.id
_entity.type
_entity.pdbx_description
1 polymer ?
#
loop_
_entity_poly.entity_id
_entity_poly.type
_entity_poly.pdbx_seq_one_letter_code
_entity_poly.pdbx_strand_id
1 'polypeptide(L)'
;MVSTYFSYSYITRNLKQSLTRVEQQQDVAREAAYYKAHIGNVKSVDDFMKDYRLYHYATKAYGLEDMAYAKAFMKKVLESDLSDANSFVNKLVDKRYREFAAAFSFNGSATPVAQSENQTDEMIGLYTATRKSQVDALAGDSNYYSAEIGNISSADQLLNNDRLRNYVYSAYGIDQSKWSRDTISQVLRSDPSDPNSYVNTTFASQLSGLNADLAQARSDVTAANSRIADYTAQLSQPGANVTQLNVQILVEKHHLESYASSISSLSEQIGTIGGFVDLAGAFEFSSDGSLPSGVSAQTAANVTITKRKFDDSKSAVYSAASPLNEAFAIRQFRTAILKINSVQAFVSTPGVYEFALGAVGLEPANVSPATVKAVLESDINDPKSYVYTLKDNRYLELARAFNFDAKGNLTTPLVAQDSAEVLQIAKDYVIGAVKSASTATPQQQAAVRAQATKDASEYQQAIAGIDSVSDLLANRPMVDFILLAKGLDPRKVSTEFLKKIFSSDLNDPKSFANTESDPRFAEIVASFNFDSKGNVARLPMMGPQKRDQFRETQANYVEQSLEQQQGDANPGVRLALYFQRKAGDITSAYDILADKALSEVFRTTFDLPDSMAAMPIDQQAKFVDRFMKIKDLSDPAKVTKLLSRFSAMYDIRNSQSTGQGQSPLLNLFQGSSSGISDSTYLAIAKLRTR
;
A
#
# COMPACT_ATOMS: atom_id res chain seq x y z
N MET A 1 6.34 -9.14 -22.40
CA MET A 1 6.33 -9.31 -20.94
C MET A 1 7.62 -8.74 -20.37
N VAL A 2 7.55 -7.97 -19.29
CA VAL A 2 8.73 -7.50 -18.54
C VAL A 2 9.18 -8.63 -17.61
N SER A 3 10.48 -8.91 -17.51
CA SER A 3 10.99 -10.05 -16.74
C SER A 3 10.74 -9.88 -15.24
N THR A 4 10.52 -10.98 -14.51
CA THR A 4 10.35 -11.01 -13.05
C THR A 4 11.51 -10.30 -12.35
N TYR A 5 12.73 -10.47 -12.86
CA TYR A 5 13.92 -9.77 -12.35
C TYR A 5 13.84 -8.25 -12.48
N PHE A 6 13.43 -7.74 -13.64
CA PHE A 6 13.33 -6.30 -13.89
C PHE A 6 12.19 -5.69 -13.06
N SER A 7 11.04 -6.35 -13.00
CA SER A 7 9.90 -5.93 -12.18
C SER A 7 10.25 -5.90 -10.69
N TYR A 8 10.82 -6.98 -10.13
CA TYR A 8 11.26 -7.02 -8.73
C TYR A 8 12.31 -5.95 -8.40
N SER A 9 13.31 -5.74 -9.27
CA SER A 9 14.34 -4.71 -9.05
C SER A 9 13.79 -3.29 -9.13
N TYR A 10 12.87 -3.04 -10.08
CA TYR A 10 12.18 -1.75 -10.21
C TYR A 10 11.27 -1.47 -9.01
N ILE A 11 10.50 -2.47 -8.56
CA ILE A 11 9.57 -2.37 -7.43
C ILE A 11 10.34 -2.18 -6.13
N THR A 12 11.37 -2.96 -5.81
CA THR A 12 12.12 -2.82 -4.54
C THR A 12 12.88 -1.50 -4.43
N ARG A 13 13.40 -0.97 -5.54
CA ARG A 13 14.03 0.37 -5.59
C ARG A 13 13.01 1.49 -5.41
N ASN A 14 11.81 1.35 -5.96
CA ASN A 14 10.72 2.32 -5.82
C ASN A 14 9.92 2.15 -4.53
N LEU A 15 9.86 0.96 -3.94
CA LEU A 15 9.24 0.64 -2.64
C LEU A 15 10.03 1.28 -1.51
N LYS A 16 11.36 1.26 -1.59
CA LYS A 16 12.20 2.04 -0.67
C LYS A 16 11.87 3.54 -0.80
N GLN A 17 11.64 4.06 -2.00
CA GLN A 17 11.16 5.43 -2.19
C GLN A 17 9.70 5.66 -1.73
N SER A 18 8.80 4.69 -1.82
CA SER A 18 7.40 4.78 -1.38
C SER A 18 7.26 4.69 0.14
N LEU A 19 8.00 3.79 0.80
CA LEU A 19 8.16 3.76 2.25
C LEU A 19 8.83 5.04 2.75
N THR A 20 9.87 5.54 2.06
CA THR A 20 10.43 6.87 2.32
C THR A 20 9.41 7.99 2.08
N ARG A 21 8.41 7.85 1.19
CA ARG A 21 7.31 8.82 1.01
C ARG A 21 6.26 8.76 2.14
N VAL A 22 6.06 7.61 2.77
CA VAL A 22 5.27 7.48 4.01
C VAL A 22 6.04 8.05 5.22
N GLU A 23 7.38 7.94 5.21
CA GLU A 23 8.29 8.60 6.16
C GLU A 23 8.44 10.13 5.93
N GLN A 24 8.14 10.64 4.72
CA GLN A 24 8.37 12.02 4.28
C GLN A 24 7.51 13.10 4.98
N GLN A 25 6.67 12.75 5.97
CA GLN A 25 6.11 13.77 6.86
C GLN A 25 7.22 14.48 7.68
N GLN A 26 8.32 13.81 8.01
CA GLN A 26 9.49 14.44 8.65
C GLN A 26 10.38 15.21 7.66
N ASP A 27 10.44 14.80 6.39
CA ASP A 27 11.22 15.50 5.36
C ASP A 27 10.60 16.84 4.96
N VAL A 28 9.27 16.94 4.86
CA VAL A 28 8.59 18.22 4.57
C VAL A 28 8.90 19.24 5.68
N ALA A 29 8.88 18.81 6.94
CA ALA A 29 9.25 19.64 8.07
C ALA A 29 10.75 20.00 8.04
N ARG A 30 11.63 19.07 7.64
CA ARG A 30 13.08 19.31 7.51
C ARG A 30 13.42 20.28 6.37
N GLU A 31 12.81 20.14 5.20
CA GLU A 31 13.04 21.05 4.07
C GLU A 31 12.41 22.42 4.30
N ALA A 32 11.23 22.48 4.95
CA ALA A 32 10.63 23.75 5.39
C ALA A 32 11.50 24.46 6.44
N ALA A 33 12.05 23.72 7.41
CA ALA A 33 12.99 24.24 8.39
C ALA A 33 14.29 24.72 7.75
N TYR A 34 14.82 23.97 6.77
CA TYR A 34 15.99 24.37 5.99
C TYR A 34 15.73 25.65 5.20
N TYR A 35 14.61 25.71 4.47
CA TYR A 35 14.20 26.87 3.69
C TYR A 35 14.06 28.11 4.57
N LYS A 36 13.31 28.01 5.68
CA LYS A 36 13.11 29.10 6.66
C LYS A 36 14.43 29.59 7.27
N ALA A 37 15.35 28.69 7.58
CA ALA A 37 16.62 29.04 8.22
C ALA A 37 17.65 29.69 7.26
N HIS A 38 17.57 29.44 5.95
CA HIS A 38 18.62 29.82 5.00
C HIS A 38 18.19 30.89 3.99
N ILE A 39 16.90 31.01 3.63
CA ILE A 39 16.47 31.93 2.57
C ILE A 39 16.71 33.41 2.90
N GLY A 40 16.64 33.79 4.19
CA GLY A 40 16.93 35.16 4.65
C GLY A 40 18.37 35.62 4.41
N ASN A 41 19.30 34.69 4.15
CA ASN A 41 20.71 35.00 3.85
C ASN A 41 20.97 35.22 2.35
N VAL A 42 19.99 34.95 1.49
CA VAL A 42 20.14 35.03 0.03
C VAL A 42 19.87 36.45 -0.45
N LYS A 43 20.81 37.03 -1.19
CA LYS A 43 20.79 38.46 -1.59
C LYS A 43 20.70 38.70 -3.09
N SER A 44 20.87 37.66 -3.90
CA SER A 44 20.83 37.76 -5.36
C SER A 44 20.22 36.51 -5.99
N VAL A 45 19.79 36.63 -7.25
CA VAL A 45 19.32 35.49 -8.06
C VAL A 45 20.41 34.43 -8.17
N ASP A 46 21.68 34.83 -8.29
CA ASP A 46 22.80 33.90 -8.37
C ASP A 46 23.04 33.15 -7.06
N ASP A 47 22.91 33.82 -5.91
CA ASP A 47 23.00 33.16 -4.60
C ASP A 47 21.87 32.14 -4.41
N PHE A 48 20.65 32.50 -4.82
CA PHE A 48 19.48 31.65 -4.74
C PHE A 48 19.63 30.37 -5.57
N MET A 49 20.11 30.52 -6.80
CA MET A 49 20.26 29.41 -7.74
C MET A 49 21.47 28.52 -7.47
N LYS A 50 22.46 29.03 -6.72
CA LYS A 50 23.63 28.28 -6.27
C LYS A 50 23.27 27.27 -5.18
N ASP A 51 22.32 27.62 -4.30
CA ASP A 51 21.77 26.68 -3.32
C ASP A 51 20.69 25.81 -3.97
N TYR A 52 21.10 24.61 -4.40
CA TYR A 52 20.20 23.64 -5.03
C TYR A 52 18.97 23.32 -4.18
N ARG A 53 19.12 23.32 -2.85
CA ARG A 53 18.09 22.89 -1.92
C ARG A 53 17.01 23.97 -1.77
N LEU A 54 17.41 25.24 -1.67
CA LEU A 54 16.48 26.38 -1.67
C LEU A 54 15.77 26.54 -3.02
N TYR A 55 16.51 26.51 -4.12
CA TYR A 55 15.96 26.66 -5.46
C TYR A 55 14.98 25.53 -5.80
N HIS A 56 15.34 24.27 -5.54
CA HIS A 56 14.47 23.12 -5.80
C HIS A 56 13.21 23.14 -4.93
N TYR A 57 13.32 23.58 -3.67
CA TYR A 57 12.17 23.73 -2.77
C TYR A 57 11.15 24.73 -3.32
N ALA A 58 11.63 25.90 -3.74
CA ALA A 58 10.78 26.96 -4.28
C ALA A 58 10.13 26.56 -5.61
N THR A 59 10.89 25.97 -6.55
CA THR A 59 10.32 25.52 -7.84
C THR A 59 9.25 24.48 -7.62
N LYS A 60 9.44 23.61 -6.62
CA LYS A 60 8.48 22.58 -6.24
C LYS A 60 7.21 23.16 -5.60
N ALA A 61 7.35 24.19 -4.75
CA ALA A 61 6.20 24.87 -4.13
C ALA A 61 5.25 25.50 -5.17
N TYR A 62 5.78 25.97 -6.30
CA TYR A 62 5.02 26.58 -7.39
C TYR A 62 4.62 25.59 -8.50
N GLY A 63 4.84 24.28 -8.28
CA GLY A 63 4.49 23.25 -9.27
C GLY A 63 5.34 23.28 -10.54
N LEU A 64 6.54 23.85 -10.45
CA LEU A 64 7.55 23.95 -11.52
C LEU A 64 8.70 22.95 -11.30
N GLU A 65 8.47 21.86 -10.56
CA GLU A 65 9.47 20.82 -10.24
C GLU A 65 10.10 20.23 -11.51
N ASP A 66 9.27 19.96 -12.53
CA ASP A 66 9.73 19.46 -13.83
C ASP A 66 10.59 20.46 -14.61
N MET A 67 10.57 21.74 -14.22
CA MET A 67 11.33 22.83 -14.85
C MET A 67 12.53 23.26 -14.00
N ALA A 68 12.78 22.62 -12.86
CA ALA A 68 13.92 22.93 -11.99
C ALA A 68 15.26 22.75 -12.72
N TYR A 69 15.35 21.81 -13.67
CA TYR A 69 16.57 21.60 -14.46
C TYR A 69 16.91 22.80 -15.37
N ALA A 70 15.93 23.61 -15.77
CA ALA A 70 16.06 24.69 -16.74
C ALA A 70 16.60 25.98 -16.11
N LYS A 71 17.77 25.90 -15.45
CA LYS A 71 18.34 27.00 -14.65
C LYS A 71 18.45 28.33 -15.40
N ALA A 72 18.95 28.34 -16.64
CA ALA A 72 19.07 29.59 -17.41
C ALA A 72 17.72 30.26 -17.72
N PHE A 73 16.67 29.45 -17.93
CA PHE A 73 15.31 29.94 -18.13
C PHE A 73 14.77 30.54 -16.83
N MET A 74 14.90 29.81 -15.73
CA MET A 74 14.44 30.26 -14.40
C MET A 74 15.20 31.48 -13.90
N LYS A 75 16.49 31.60 -14.21
CA LYS A 75 17.29 32.82 -13.97
C LYS A 75 16.65 34.02 -14.67
N LYS A 76 16.35 33.88 -15.97
CA LYS A 76 15.73 34.94 -16.77
C LYS A 76 14.31 35.29 -16.30
N VAL A 77 13.56 34.32 -15.77
CA VAL A 77 12.27 34.54 -15.10
C VAL A 77 12.44 35.40 -13.85
N LEU A 78 13.39 35.07 -12.97
CA LEU A 78 13.65 35.79 -11.72
C LEU A 78 14.27 37.19 -11.92
N GLU A 79 15.02 37.38 -13.01
CA GLU A 79 15.62 38.67 -13.39
C GLU A 79 14.64 39.61 -14.12
N SER A 80 13.47 39.12 -14.53
CA SER A 80 12.50 39.92 -15.28
C SER A 80 11.86 41.01 -14.41
N ASP A 81 11.71 42.21 -14.98
CA ASP A 81 10.92 43.27 -14.36
C ASP A 81 9.42 42.95 -14.48
N LEU A 82 8.77 42.73 -13.34
CA LEU A 82 7.34 42.38 -13.29
C LEU A 82 6.42 43.55 -13.68
N SER A 83 6.93 44.79 -13.60
CA SER A 83 6.20 46.02 -13.94
C SER A 83 6.25 46.36 -15.43
N ASP A 84 7.27 45.89 -16.15
CA ASP A 84 7.37 46.03 -17.60
C ASP A 84 6.49 44.99 -18.30
N ALA A 85 5.42 45.44 -18.97
CA ALA A 85 4.53 44.58 -19.74
C ALA A 85 5.24 43.79 -20.85
N ASN A 86 6.42 44.23 -21.30
CA ASN A 86 7.21 43.56 -22.32
C ASN A 86 8.30 42.63 -21.76
N SER A 87 8.39 42.48 -20.44
CA SER A 87 9.41 41.63 -19.81
C SER A 87 9.23 40.16 -20.17
N PHE A 88 10.31 39.38 -20.05
CA PHE A 88 10.33 37.99 -20.46
C PHE A 88 9.25 37.16 -19.74
N VAL A 89 9.08 37.36 -18.43
CA VAL A 89 8.06 36.65 -17.63
C VAL A 89 6.62 37.05 -17.97
N ASN A 90 6.36 38.32 -18.32
CA ASN A 90 5.03 38.79 -18.71
C ASN A 90 4.62 38.33 -20.13
N LYS A 91 5.57 37.83 -20.92
CA LYS A 91 5.33 37.19 -22.23
C LYS A 91 5.07 35.68 -22.15
N LEU A 92 5.24 35.05 -20.98
CA LEU A 92 4.99 33.62 -20.81
C LEU A 92 3.49 33.35 -20.65
N VAL A 93 3.02 32.27 -21.29
CA VAL A 93 1.61 31.84 -21.21
C VAL A 93 1.28 31.22 -19.84
N ASP A 94 2.25 30.50 -19.27
CA ASP A 94 2.09 29.86 -17.96
C ASP A 94 2.32 30.86 -16.83
N LYS A 95 1.21 31.23 -16.16
CA LYS A 95 1.18 32.24 -15.09
C LYS A 95 2.05 31.87 -13.88
N ARG A 96 2.35 30.59 -13.68
CA ARG A 96 3.15 30.09 -12.56
C ARG A 96 4.56 30.68 -12.54
N TYR A 97 5.15 30.99 -13.70
CA TYR A 97 6.47 31.64 -13.76
C TYR A 97 6.43 33.08 -13.26
N ARG A 98 5.33 33.81 -13.51
CA ARG A 98 5.14 35.16 -13.01
C ARG A 98 4.88 35.16 -11.51
N GLU A 99 4.08 34.22 -11.02
CA GLU A 99 3.82 34.00 -9.59
C GLU A 99 5.10 33.61 -8.86
N PHE A 100 5.90 32.72 -9.46
CA PHE A 100 7.21 32.33 -8.94
C PHE A 100 8.17 33.52 -8.87
N ALA A 101 8.26 34.35 -9.92
CA ALA A 101 9.10 35.55 -9.91
C ALA A 101 8.62 36.59 -8.87
N ALA A 102 7.31 36.78 -8.73
CA ALA A 102 6.73 37.71 -7.75
C ALA A 102 6.97 37.31 -6.30
N ALA A 103 7.26 36.03 -6.05
CA ALA A 103 7.58 35.52 -4.73
C ALA A 103 8.96 35.96 -4.23
N PHE A 104 9.80 36.54 -5.09
CA PHE A 104 11.16 36.97 -4.76
C PHE A 104 11.37 38.45 -5.06
N SER A 105 12.14 39.12 -4.20
CA SER A 105 12.33 40.59 -4.25
C SER A 105 13.81 40.97 -4.42
N PHE A 106 14.47 40.41 -5.43
CA PHE A 106 15.88 40.68 -5.71
C PHE A 106 16.13 42.09 -6.29
N ASN A 107 15.10 42.76 -6.81
CA ASN A 107 15.19 44.05 -7.46
C ASN A 107 14.49 45.13 -6.61
N GLY A 108 15.23 46.16 -6.15
CA GLY A 108 14.63 47.42 -5.68
C GLY A 108 14.90 47.92 -4.25
N SER A 109 15.84 47.37 -3.47
CA SER A 109 16.17 47.90 -2.13
C SER A 109 17.68 48.07 -1.88
N ALA A 110 18.03 48.99 -0.98
CA ALA A 110 19.43 49.24 -0.56
C ALA A 110 20.08 48.04 0.17
N THR A 111 19.26 47.09 0.61
CA THR A 111 19.67 45.78 1.18
C THR A 111 18.77 44.69 0.57
N PRO A 112 19.16 44.10 -0.58
CA PRO A 112 18.34 43.09 -1.24
C PRO A 112 18.21 41.85 -0.34
N VAL A 113 16.98 41.40 -0.17
CA VAL A 113 16.61 40.15 0.52
C VAL A 113 15.81 39.29 -0.46
N ALA A 114 16.04 37.98 -0.45
CA ALA A 114 15.34 37.08 -1.37
C ALA A 114 13.82 37.13 -1.18
N GLN A 115 13.34 37.14 0.08
CA GLN A 115 11.93 37.15 0.43
C GLN A 115 11.70 37.93 1.74
N SER A 116 10.52 38.52 1.90
CA SER A 116 10.04 38.96 3.23
C SER A 116 9.66 37.77 4.11
N GLU A 117 9.48 37.99 5.41
CA GLU A 117 9.03 36.96 6.36
C GLU A 117 7.66 36.38 5.96
N ASN A 118 6.72 37.23 5.56
CA ASN A 118 5.40 36.79 5.08
C ASN A 118 5.49 35.98 3.77
N GLN A 119 6.36 36.36 2.83
CA GLN A 119 6.58 35.60 1.59
C GLN A 119 7.28 34.25 1.84
N THR A 120 8.12 34.20 2.88
CA THR A 120 8.80 32.96 3.32
C THR A 120 7.78 31.98 3.91
N ASP A 121 6.92 32.46 4.81
CA ASP A 121 5.86 31.65 5.41
C ASP A 121 4.79 31.24 4.38
N GLU A 122 4.47 32.10 3.41
CA GLU A 122 3.61 31.77 2.27
C GLU A 122 4.22 30.69 1.37
N MET A 123 5.53 30.75 1.09
CA MET A 123 6.22 29.74 0.30
C MET A 123 6.30 28.37 1.03
N ILE A 124 6.49 28.37 2.34
CA ILE A 124 6.40 27.17 3.19
C ILE A 124 4.97 26.62 3.18
N GLY A 125 3.98 27.51 3.23
CA GLY A 125 2.56 27.18 3.09
C GLY A 125 2.23 26.57 1.73
N LEU A 126 2.75 27.12 0.64
CA LEU A 126 2.55 26.65 -0.73
C LEU A 126 3.20 25.29 -0.96
N TYR A 127 4.44 25.04 -0.50
CA TYR A 127 5.08 23.72 -0.58
C TYR A 127 4.28 22.63 0.15
N THR A 128 3.77 22.98 1.33
CA THR A 128 2.88 22.11 2.11
C THR A 128 1.53 21.93 1.38
N ALA A 129 1.05 23.00 0.72
CA ALA A 129 -0.18 23.01 -0.07
C ALA A 129 -0.08 22.26 -1.40
N THR A 130 1.04 22.25 -2.14
CA THR A 130 1.15 21.51 -3.42
C THR A 130 1.03 20.01 -3.20
N ARG A 131 1.60 19.49 -2.10
CA ARG A 131 1.51 18.08 -1.70
C ARG A 131 0.16 17.74 -1.06
N LYS A 132 -0.44 18.70 -0.36
CA LYS A 132 -1.81 18.63 0.14
C LYS A 132 -2.85 18.79 -0.99
N SER A 133 -2.53 19.45 -2.11
CA SER A 133 -3.46 19.85 -3.17
C SER A 133 -3.95 18.72 -4.05
N GLN A 134 -3.19 17.64 -4.23
CA GLN A 134 -3.71 16.48 -4.98
C GLN A 134 -4.80 15.74 -4.19
N VAL A 135 -4.76 15.84 -2.86
CA VAL A 135 -5.76 15.25 -1.95
C VAL A 135 -6.86 16.27 -1.60
N ASP A 136 -6.52 17.56 -1.53
CA ASP A 136 -7.47 18.66 -1.29
C ASP A 136 -8.19 19.11 -2.58
N ALA A 137 -7.74 18.77 -3.78
CA ALA A 137 -8.50 18.97 -5.02
C ALA A 137 -9.74 18.07 -5.05
N LEU A 138 -9.64 16.84 -4.52
CA LEU A 138 -10.77 15.91 -4.38
C LEU A 138 -11.74 16.39 -3.29
N ALA A 139 -11.21 16.85 -2.15
CA ALA A 139 -12.03 17.52 -1.14
C ALA A 139 -12.62 18.83 -1.68
N GLY A 140 -11.90 19.58 -2.50
CA GLY A 140 -12.33 20.84 -3.09
C GLY A 140 -13.42 20.66 -4.14
N ASP A 141 -13.35 19.63 -4.97
CA ASP A 141 -14.37 19.29 -5.96
C ASP A 141 -15.62 18.71 -5.27
N SER A 142 -15.44 17.82 -4.29
CA SER A 142 -16.56 17.30 -3.49
C SER A 142 -17.21 18.37 -2.58
N ASN A 143 -16.43 19.32 -2.06
CA ASN A 143 -16.94 20.45 -1.28
C ASN A 143 -17.64 21.48 -2.19
N TYR A 144 -17.05 21.80 -3.35
CA TYR A 144 -17.68 22.67 -4.35
C TYR A 144 -18.98 22.05 -4.87
N TYR A 145 -18.97 20.74 -5.16
CA TYR A 145 -20.18 20.02 -5.53
C TYR A 145 -21.24 20.12 -4.44
N SER A 146 -20.88 19.83 -3.19
CA SER A 146 -21.82 19.90 -2.05
C SER A 146 -22.37 21.31 -1.82
N ALA A 147 -21.56 22.36 -2.07
CA ALA A 147 -21.95 23.76 -1.87
C ALA A 147 -22.81 24.30 -3.02
N GLU A 148 -22.52 23.90 -4.26
CA GLU A 148 -23.13 24.49 -5.45
C GLU A 148 -24.29 23.69 -6.02
N ILE A 149 -24.38 22.38 -5.76
CA ILE A 149 -25.42 21.54 -6.35
C ILE A 149 -26.84 21.95 -5.92
N GLY A 150 -26.97 22.52 -4.71
CA GLY A 150 -28.23 23.09 -4.22
C GLY A 150 -28.66 24.38 -4.93
N ASN A 151 -27.75 25.05 -5.63
CA ASN A 151 -28.02 26.29 -6.38
C ASN A 151 -28.42 26.03 -7.85
N ILE A 152 -28.45 24.76 -8.27
CA ILE A 152 -28.80 24.36 -9.64
C ILE A 152 -30.31 24.22 -9.77
N SER A 153 -30.86 24.89 -10.78
CA SER A 153 -32.30 24.95 -11.06
C SER A 153 -32.72 24.23 -12.36
N SER A 154 -31.75 23.84 -13.19
CA SER A 154 -32.00 23.10 -14.43
C SER A 154 -30.86 22.21 -14.85
N ALA A 155 -31.17 21.18 -15.66
CA ALA A 155 -30.18 20.29 -16.27
C ALA A 155 -29.17 21.07 -17.13
N ASP A 156 -29.62 22.11 -17.83
CA ASP A 156 -28.74 22.96 -18.64
C ASP A 156 -27.78 23.78 -17.78
N GLN A 157 -28.23 24.28 -16.62
CA GLN A 157 -27.39 25.00 -15.66
C GLN A 157 -26.30 24.07 -15.08
N LEU A 158 -26.65 22.81 -14.78
CA LEU A 158 -25.67 21.79 -14.36
C LEU A 158 -24.61 21.56 -15.43
N LEU A 159 -25.04 21.33 -16.67
CA LEU A 159 -24.13 21.03 -17.78
C LEU A 159 -23.30 22.24 -18.23
N ASN A 160 -23.77 23.46 -18.01
CA ASN A 160 -23.03 24.70 -18.28
C ASN A 160 -21.96 25.02 -17.22
N ASN A 161 -22.05 24.44 -16.02
CA ASN A 161 -21.03 24.57 -15.00
C ASN A 161 -19.95 23.51 -15.23
N ASP A 162 -18.82 23.89 -15.84
CA ASP A 162 -17.73 22.96 -16.19
C ASP A 162 -17.30 22.08 -15.03
N ARG A 163 -17.24 22.65 -13.82
CA ARG A 163 -16.78 21.93 -12.64
C ARG A 163 -17.81 20.91 -12.15
N LEU A 164 -19.10 21.26 -12.08
CA LEU A 164 -20.16 20.32 -11.72
C LEU A 164 -20.35 19.25 -12.80
N ARG A 165 -20.35 19.63 -14.08
CA ARG A 165 -20.43 18.68 -15.19
C ARG A 165 -19.30 17.66 -15.13
N ASN A 166 -18.05 18.11 -15.00
CA ASN A 166 -16.89 17.21 -14.93
C ASN A 166 -16.94 16.30 -13.69
N TYR A 167 -17.46 16.80 -12.57
CA TYR A 167 -17.68 16.01 -11.35
C TYR A 167 -18.67 14.87 -11.59
N VAL A 168 -19.86 15.22 -12.10
CA VAL A 168 -20.92 14.26 -12.41
C VAL A 168 -20.43 13.25 -13.45
N TYR A 169 -19.77 13.70 -14.50
CA TYR A 169 -19.27 12.80 -15.54
C TYR A 169 -18.24 11.82 -15.00
N SER A 170 -17.35 12.28 -14.13
CA SER A 170 -16.42 11.39 -13.45
C SER A 170 -17.18 10.37 -12.58
N ALA A 171 -18.14 10.83 -11.77
CA ALA A 171 -18.92 9.96 -10.88
C ALA A 171 -19.67 8.85 -11.63
N TYR A 172 -20.23 9.14 -12.80
CA TYR A 172 -21.04 8.18 -13.56
C TYR A 172 -20.26 7.53 -14.72
N GLY A 173 -18.93 7.69 -14.77
CA GLY A 173 -18.09 7.03 -15.79
C GLY A 173 -18.32 7.53 -17.22
N ILE A 174 -18.75 8.78 -17.38
CA ILE A 174 -19.11 9.38 -18.67
C ILE A 174 -17.86 9.94 -19.34
N ASP A 175 -17.48 9.32 -20.45
CA ASP A 175 -16.39 9.81 -21.31
C ASP A 175 -16.91 10.88 -22.28
N GLN A 176 -16.46 12.13 -22.09
CA GLN A 176 -16.83 13.30 -22.91
C GLN A 176 -16.42 13.16 -24.37
N SER A 177 -15.43 12.33 -24.66
CA SER A 177 -14.98 12.09 -26.04
C SER A 177 -15.89 11.11 -26.78
N LYS A 178 -16.64 10.27 -26.06
CA LYS A 178 -17.52 9.23 -26.62
C LYS A 178 -18.98 9.66 -26.65
N TRP A 179 -19.40 10.53 -25.74
CA TRP A 179 -20.82 10.88 -25.56
C TRP A 179 -21.07 12.37 -25.73
N SER A 180 -22.04 12.70 -26.58
CA SER A 180 -22.42 14.09 -26.84
C SER A 180 -23.12 14.71 -25.64
N ARG A 181 -22.96 16.03 -25.50
CA ARG A 181 -23.67 16.80 -24.47
C ARG A 181 -25.20 16.66 -24.57
N ASP A 182 -25.73 16.58 -25.79
CA ASP A 182 -27.16 16.46 -26.04
C ASP A 182 -27.69 15.11 -25.53
N THR A 183 -26.95 14.02 -25.75
CA THR A 183 -27.26 12.71 -25.19
C THR A 183 -27.35 12.76 -23.67
N ILE A 184 -26.36 13.36 -23.00
CA ILE A 184 -26.35 13.45 -21.55
C ILE A 184 -27.47 14.37 -21.01
N SER A 185 -27.83 15.43 -21.75
CA SER A 185 -28.98 16.26 -21.44
C SER A 185 -30.29 15.44 -21.47
N GLN A 186 -30.50 14.61 -22.49
CA GLN A 186 -31.68 13.74 -22.58
C GLN A 186 -31.72 12.70 -21.44
N VAL A 187 -30.57 12.18 -21.03
CA VAL A 187 -30.45 11.28 -19.86
C VAL A 187 -30.84 12.01 -18.57
N LEU A 188 -30.31 13.21 -18.31
CA LEU A 188 -30.63 14.00 -17.11
C LEU A 188 -32.11 14.42 -17.03
N ARG A 189 -32.79 14.50 -18.18
CA ARG A 189 -34.22 14.83 -18.31
C ARG A 189 -35.13 13.59 -18.28
N SER A 190 -34.57 12.40 -18.05
CA SER A 190 -35.33 11.15 -18.03
C SER A 190 -35.71 10.76 -16.62
N ASP A 191 -36.95 10.32 -16.45
CA ASP A 191 -37.38 9.57 -15.27
C ASP A 191 -37.19 8.06 -15.53
N PRO A 192 -36.30 7.37 -14.81
CA PRO A 192 -36.11 5.92 -14.97
C PRO A 192 -37.35 5.09 -14.65
N SER A 193 -38.32 5.63 -13.89
CA SER A 193 -39.57 4.97 -13.56
C SER A 193 -40.64 5.10 -14.64
N ASP A 194 -40.50 6.06 -15.57
CA ASP A 194 -41.40 6.21 -16.71
C ASP A 194 -40.94 5.33 -17.89
N PRO A 195 -41.74 4.33 -18.32
CA PRO A 195 -41.39 3.48 -19.46
C PRO A 195 -41.14 4.23 -20.77
N ASN A 196 -41.66 5.44 -20.93
CA ASN A 196 -41.51 6.26 -22.13
C ASN A 196 -40.33 7.24 -22.06
N SER A 197 -39.58 7.27 -20.95
CA SER A 197 -38.43 8.15 -20.83
C SER A 197 -37.34 7.82 -21.85
N TYR A 198 -36.49 8.79 -22.16
CA TYR A 198 -35.42 8.61 -23.14
C TYR A 198 -34.48 7.46 -22.73
N VAL A 199 -34.17 7.31 -21.44
CA VAL A 199 -33.35 6.21 -20.93
C VAL A 199 -33.99 4.84 -21.18
N ASN A 200 -35.28 4.69 -20.91
CA ASN A 200 -35.98 3.41 -21.10
C ASN A 200 -36.18 3.08 -22.59
N THR A 201 -36.58 4.06 -23.39
CA THR A 201 -36.82 3.85 -24.84
C THR A 201 -35.55 3.65 -25.64
N THR A 202 -34.42 4.24 -25.21
CA THR A 202 -33.14 4.16 -25.92
C THR A 202 -32.26 3.01 -25.42
N PHE A 203 -32.16 2.81 -24.10
CA PHE A 203 -31.17 1.90 -23.53
C PHE A 203 -31.73 0.57 -23.03
N ALA A 204 -33.03 0.43 -22.75
CA ALA A 204 -33.55 -0.82 -22.18
C ALA A 204 -33.45 -2.01 -23.15
N SER A 205 -33.71 -1.78 -24.44
CA SER A 205 -33.56 -2.79 -25.49
C SER A 205 -32.10 -3.19 -25.71
N GLN A 206 -31.19 -2.20 -25.66
CA GLN A 206 -29.74 -2.41 -25.77
C GLN A 206 -29.21 -3.21 -24.58
N LEU A 207 -29.65 -2.89 -23.36
CA LEU A 207 -29.24 -3.59 -22.14
C LEU A 207 -29.71 -5.05 -22.14
N SER A 208 -30.92 -5.31 -22.64
CA SER A 208 -31.43 -6.69 -22.80
C SER A 208 -30.57 -7.49 -23.78
N GLY A 209 -30.23 -6.91 -24.94
CA GLY A 209 -29.35 -7.55 -25.92
C GLY A 209 -27.96 -7.83 -25.37
N LEU A 210 -27.32 -6.83 -24.74
CA LEU A 210 -25.99 -6.99 -24.15
C LEU A 210 -25.94 -8.04 -23.04
N ASN A 211 -26.99 -8.14 -22.21
CA ASN A 211 -27.08 -9.17 -21.18
C ASN A 211 -27.25 -10.57 -21.78
N ALA A 212 -28.00 -10.71 -22.88
CA ALA A 212 -28.11 -11.96 -23.60
C ALA A 212 -26.76 -12.38 -24.21
N ASP A 213 -26.04 -11.44 -24.83
CA ASP A 213 -24.71 -11.68 -25.40
C ASP A 213 -23.68 -12.03 -24.32
N LEU A 214 -23.75 -11.36 -23.16
CA LEU A 214 -22.89 -11.66 -22.01
C LEU A 214 -23.17 -13.07 -21.45
N ALA A 215 -24.44 -13.45 -21.34
CA ALA A 215 -24.82 -14.79 -20.92
C ALA A 215 -24.33 -15.86 -21.91
N GLN A 216 -24.42 -15.58 -23.21
CA GLN A 216 -23.91 -16.47 -24.26
C GLN A 216 -22.38 -16.60 -24.17
N ALA A 217 -21.63 -15.50 -24.05
CA ALA A 217 -20.17 -15.54 -23.93
C ALA A 217 -19.71 -16.32 -22.68
N ARG A 218 -20.42 -16.21 -21.55
CA ARG A 218 -20.16 -17.01 -20.35
C ARG A 218 -20.47 -18.50 -20.55
N SER A 219 -21.52 -18.82 -21.31
CA SER A 219 -21.84 -20.19 -21.71
C SER A 219 -20.72 -20.77 -22.59
N ASP A 220 -20.21 -20.00 -23.54
CA ASP A 220 -19.13 -20.42 -24.45
C ASP A 220 -17.81 -20.68 -23.70
N VAL A 221 -17.49 -19.86 -22.69
CA VAL A 221 -16.36 -20.12 -21.76
C VAL A 221 -16.53 -21.46 -21.05
N THR A 222 -17.74 -21.74 -20.55
CA THR A 222 -18.02 -23.00 -19.84
C THR A 222 -17.86 -24.18 -20.78
N ALA A 223 -18.41 -24.10 -21.99
CA ALA A 223 -18.32 -25.14 -23.01
C ALA A 223 -16.86 -25.39 -23.46
N ALA A 224 -16.07 -24.34 -23.68
CA ALA A 224 -14.66 -24.45 -24.04
C ALA A 224 -13.84 -25.11 -22.93
N ASN A 225 -14.07 -24.73 -21.67
CA ASN A 225 -13.43 -25.37 -20.52
C ASN A 225 -13.78 -26.87 -20.41
N SER A 226 -15.04 -27.25 -20.66
CA SER A 226 -15.43 -28.65 -20.71
C SER A 226 -14.70 -29.43 -21.82
N ARG A 227 -14.60 -28.87 -23.03
CA ARG A 227 -13.86 -29.50 -24.13
C ARG A 227 -12.37 -29.66 -23.82
N ILE A 228 -11.75 -28.66 -23.20
CA ILE A 228 -10.35 -28.73 -22.75
C ILE A 228 -10.18 -29.87 -21.73
N ALA A 229 -11.09 -30.00 -20.76
CA ALA A 229 -11.05 -31.07 -19.78
C ALA A 229 -11.19 -32.45 -20.45
N ASP A 230 -12.12 -32.59 -21.41
CA ASP A 230 -12.31 -33.83 -22.17
C ASP A 230 -11.08 -34.20 -22.99
N TYR A 231 -10.49 -33.25 -23.73
CA TYR A 231 -9.25 -33.50 -24.50
C TYR A 231 -8.07 -33.83 -23.58
N THR A 232 -7.99 -33.20 -22.42
CA THR A 232 -6.94 -33.48 -21.43
C THR A 232 -7.09 -34.88 -20.82
N ALA A 233 -8.33 -35.33 -20.57
CA ALA A 233 -8.59 -36.68 -20.12
C ALA A 233 -8.22 -37.73 -21.18
N GLN A 234 -8.47 -37.43 -22.47
CA GLN A 234 -8.09 -38.28 -23.59
C GLN A 234 -6.58 -38.42 -23.77
N LEU A 235 -5.78 -37.38 -23.44
CA LEU A 235 -4.31 -37.45 -23.48
C LEU A 235 -3.74 -38.52 -22.53
N SER A 236 -4.48 -38.91 -21.49
CA SER A 236 -4.04 -39.92 -20.52
C SER A 236 -4.35 -41.36 -20.94
N GLN A 237 -5.01 -41.56 -22.09
CA GLN A 237 -5.41 -42.88 -22.58
C GLN A 237 -4.31 -43.53 -23.43
N PRO A 238 -4.07 -44.85 -23.32
CA PRO A 238 -3.14 -45.57 -24.19
C PRO A 238 -3.53 -45.47 -25.67
N GLY A 239 -2.58 -45.07 -26.53
CA GLY A 239 -2.82 -44.93 -27.98
C GLY A 239 -3.40 -43.59 -28.43
N ALA A 240 -3.49 -42.59 -27.54
CA ALA A 240 -3.99 -41.26 -27.86
C ALA A 240 -3.15 -40.53 -28.93
N ASN A 241 -3.81 -39.82 -29.85
CA ASN A 241 -3.15 -38.96 -30.83
C ASN A 241 -2.76 -37.62 -30.19
N VAL A 242 -1.60 -37.64 -29.52
CA VAL A 242 -1.09 -36.51 -28.72
C VAL A 242 -0.98 -35.22 -29.53
N THR A 243 -0.52 -35.30 -30.79
CA THR A 243 -0.36 -34.11 -31.64
C THR A 243 -1.69 -33.45 -31.94
N GLN A 244 -2.72 -34.23 -32.31
CA GLN A 244 -4.04 -33.70 -32.63
C GLN A 244 -4.74 -33.12 -31.39
N LEU A 245 -4.69 -33.84 -30.26
CA LEU A 245 -5.31 -33.40 -29.00
C LEU A 245 -4.67 -32.10 -28.47
N ASN A 246 -3.35 -31.98 -28.56
CA ASN A 246 -2.65 -30.74 -28.17
C ASN A 246 -3.05 -29.54 -29.04
N VAL A 247 -3.26 -29.75 -30.34
CA VAL A 247 -3.76 -28.69 -31.24
C VAL A 247 -5.20 -28.29 -30.86
N GLN A 248 -6.07 -29.26 -30.58
CA GLN A 248 -7.45 -28.98 -30.16
C GLN A 248 -7.51 -28.22 -28.83
N ILE A 249 -6.68 -28.59 -27.86
CA ILE A 249 -6.55 -27.86 -26.59
C ILE A 249 -6.06 -26.42 -26.82
N LEU A 250 -5.08 -26.23 -27.71
CA LEU A 250 -4.56 -24.90 -28.03
C LEU A 250 -5.62 -24.00 -28.68
N VAL A 251 -6.41 -24.56 -29.60
CA VAL A 251 -7.54 -23.85 -30.24
C VAL A 251 -8.58 -23.42 -29.22
N GLU A 252 -9.01 -24.32 -28.32
CA GLU A 252 -9.98 -23.97 -27.28
C GLU A 252 -9.42 -22.96 -26.28
N LYS A 253 -8.12 -22.99 -25.96
CA LYS A 253 -7.47 -21.94 -25.15
C LYS A 253 -7.48 -20.58 -25.83
N HIS A 254 -7.27 -20.52 -27.15
CA HIS A 254 -7.38 -19.28 -27.90
C HIS A 254 -8.83 -18.75 -27.94
N HIS A 255 -9.81 -19.64 -28.09
CA HIS A 255 -11.22 -19.27 -27.95
C HIS A 255 -11.53 -18.68 -26.57
N LEU A 256 -10.97 -19.23 -25.48
CA LEU A 256 -11.13 -18.66 -24.13
C LEU A 256 -10.60 -17.22 -24.02
N GLU A 257 -9.46 -16.90 -24.62
CA GLU A 257 -8.92 -15.53 -24.63
C GLU A 257 -9.86 -14.55 -25.35
N SER A 258 -10.43 -14.99 -26.47
CA SER A 258 -11.42 -14.23 -27.24
C SER A 258 -12.70 -14.01 -26.43
N TYR A 259 -13.25 -15.06 -25.82
CA TYR A 259 -14.46 -14.96 -24.99
C TYR A 259 -14.23 -14.11 -23.74
N ALA A 260 -13.07 -14.19 -23.10
CA ALA A 260 -12.72 -13.33 -21.97
C ALA A 260 -12.68 -11.84 -22.36
N SER A 261 -12.14 -11.55 -23.55
CA SER A 261 -12.11 -10.18 -24.11
C SER A 261 -13.53 -9.68 -24.41
N SER A 262 -14.38 -10.52 -25.00
CA SER A 262 -15.80 -10.22 -25.24
C SER A 262 -16.56 -9.96 -23.95
N ILE A 263 -16.36 -10.80 -22.91
CA ILE A 263 -16.97 -10.60 -21.59
C ILE A 263 -16.56 -9.27 -20.99
N SER A 264 -15.29 -8.90 -21.08
CA SER A 264 -14.77 -7.62 -20.58
C SER A 264 -15.44 -6.43 -21.30
N SER A 265 -15.44 -6.45 -22.63
CA SER A 265 -16.06 -5.40 -23.45
C SER A 265 -17.57 -5.28 -23.21
N LEU A 266 -18.29 -6.40 -23.17
CA LEU A 266 -19.74 -6.41 -22.91
C LEU A 266 -20.04 -5.87 -21.50
N SER A 267 -19.23 -6.24 -20.50
CA SER A 267 -19.38 -5.74 -19.13
C SER A 267 -19.13 -4.23 -19.04
N GLU A 268 -18.17 -3.69 -19.78
CA GLU A 268 -17.91 -2.24 -19.85
C GLU A 268 -19.09 -1.48 -20.49
N GLN A 269 -19.66 -2.03 -21.57
CA GLN A 269 -20.83 -1.43 -22.24
C GLN A 269 -22.08 -1.48 -21.34
N ILE A 270 -22.34 -2.61 -20.68
CA ILE A 270 -23.43 -2.74 -19.69
C ILE A 270 -23.23 -1.76 -18.54
N GLY A 271 -22.00 -1.64 -18.01
CA GLY A 271 -21.67 -0.69 -16.95
C GLY A 271 -21.89 0.76 -17.37
N THR A 272 -21.53 1.12 -18.61
CA THR A 272 -21.75 2.46 -19.16
C THR A 272 -23.24 2.79 -19.24
N ILE A 273 -24.05 1.86 -19.77
CA ILE A 273 -25.51 2.04 -19.85
C ILE A 273 -26.13 2.12 -18.45
N GLY A 274 -25.69 1.26 -17.52
CA GLY A 274 -26.09 1.33 -16.12
C GLY A 274 -25.76 2.69 -15.50
N GLY A 275 -24.60 3.26 -15.84
CA GLY A 275 -24.20 4.61 -15.44
C GLY A 275 -25.16 5.71 -15.90
N PHE A 276 -25.76 5.58 -17.10
CA PHE A 276 -26.78 6.52 -17.57
C PHE A 276 -28.11 6.38 -16.84
N VAL A 277 -28.53 5.14 -16.54
CA VAL A 277 -29.74 4.90 -15.73
C VAL A 277 -29.55 5.46 -14.33
N ASP A 278 -28.39 5.20 -13.72
CA ASP A 278 -28.02 5.73 -12.40
C ASP A 278 -27.94 7.26 -12.41
N LEU A 279 -27.44 7.87 -13.50
CA LEU A 279 -27.40 9.32 -13.66
C LEU A 279 -28.80 9.92 -13.71
N ALA A 280 -29.69 9.34 -14.51
CA ALA A 280 -31.07 9.78 -14.62
C ALA A 280 -31.81 9.69 -13.28
N GLY A 281 -31.61 8.59 -12.54
CA GLY A 281 -32.23 8.40 -11.21
C GLY A 281 -31.59 9.24 -10.08
N ALA A 282 -30.47 9.91 -10.34
CA ALA A 282 -29.76 10.67 -9.32
C ALA A 282 -30.22 12.13 -9.22
N PHE A 283 -30.96 12.64 -10.20
CA PHE A 283 -31.36 14.04 -10.31
C PHE A 283 -32.87 14.20 -10.44
N GLU A 284 -33.42 15.28 -9.89
CA GLU A 284 -34.87 15.53 -9.81
C GLU A 284 -35.40 16.40 -10.97
N PHE A 285 -34.69 16.45 -12.11
CA PHE A 285 -35.08 17.28 -13.25
C PHE A 285 -36.31 16.71 -13.97
N SER A 286 -37.22 17.60 -14.37
CA SER A 286 -38.36 17.27 -15.22
C SER A 286 -37.93 17.03 -16.68
N SER A 287 -38.83 16.51 -17.50
CA SER A 287 -38.57 16.23 -18.92
C SER A 287 -38.20 17.45 -19.75
N ASP A 288 -38.63 18.64 -19.34
CA ASP A 288 -38.23 19.93 -19.92
C ASP A 288 -36.87 20.44 -19.40
N GLY A 289 -36.26 19.74 -18.44
CA GLY A 289 -34.98 20.06 -17.81
C GLY A 289 -35.07 21.01 -16.62
N SER A 290 -36.26 21.45 -16.21
CA SER A 290 -36.47 22.32 -15.06
C SER A 290 -36.63 21.53 -13.75
N LEU A 291 -36.57 22.22 -12.60
CA LEU A 291 -36.93 21.66 -11.30
C LEU A 291 -38.32 22.13 -10.85
N PRO A 292 -39.13 21.26 -10.23
CA PRO A 292 -40.33 21.68 -9.53
C PRO A 292 -40.01 22.68 -8.40
N SER A 293 -40.95 23.59 -8.12
CA SER A 293 -40.74 24.64 -7.10
C SER A 293 -40.43 24.03 -5.72
N GLY A 294 -39.32 24.45 -5.12
CA GLY A 294 -38.89 23.99 -3.80
C GLY A 294 -38.15 22.65 -3.79
N VAL A 295 -37.95 22.02 -4.97
CA VAL A 295 -37.18 20.78 -5.12
C VAL A 295 -35.73 21.13 -5.46
N SER A 296 -34.79 20.51 -4.75
CA SER A 296 -33.35 20.62 -5.05
C SER A 296 -32.97 19.68 -6.20
N ALA A 297 -31.90 20.00 -6.93
CA ALA A 297 -31.44 19.18 -8.06
C ALA A 297 -31.18 17.70 -7.70
N GLN A 298 -30.82 17.43 -6.44
CA GLN A 298 -30.66 16.09 -5.89
C GLN A 298 -31.18 16.02 -4.46
N THR A 299 -31.60 14.82 -4.04
CA THR A 299 -31.80 14.51 -2.62
C THR A 299 -30.48 14.40 -1.86
N ALA A 300 -30.49 14.58 -0.53
CA ALA A 300 -29.29 14.42 0.31
C ALA A 300 -28.64 13.01 0.19
N ALA A 301 -29.47 11.98 -0.03
CA ALA A 301 -29.00 10.62 -0.28
C ALA A 301 -28.29 10.53 -1.63
N ASN A 302 -28.87 11.10 -2.69
CA ASN A 302 -28.26 11.11 -4.02
C ASN A 302 -26.97 11.93 -4.06
N VAL A 303 -26.88 13.07 -3.36
CA VAL A 303 -25.62 13.82 -3.20
C VAL A 303 -24.52 12.93 -2.58
N THR A 304 -24.87 12.16 -1.55
CA THR A 304 -23.94 11.24 -0.89
C THR A 304 -23.50 10.11 -1.83
N ILE A 305 -24.42 9.58 -2.64
CA ILE A 305 -24.14 8.53 -3.62
C ILE A 305 -23.26 9.05 -4.76
N THR A 306 -23.59 10.21 -5.34
CA THR A 306 -22.80 10.85 -6.40
C THR A 306 -21.39 11.16 -5.91
N LYS A 307 -21.24 11.62 -4.66
CA LYS A 307 -19.92 11.84 -4.05
C LYS A 307 -19.13 10.55 -3.91
N ARG A 308 -19.75 9.48 -3.40
CA ARG A 308 -19.10 8.16 -3.30
C ARG A 308 -18.65 7.66 -4.68
N LYS A 309 -19.54 7.71 -5.66
CA LYS A 309 -19.24 7.32 -7.05
C LYS A 309 -18.13 8.16 -7.67
N PHE A 310 -18.08 9.47 -7.40
CA PHE A 310 -16.96 10.33 -7.80
C PHE A 310 -15.65 9.86 -7.16
N ASP A 311 -15.65 9.65 -5.84
CA ASP A 311 -14.48 9.17 -5.11
C ASP A 311 -14.02 7.79 -5.66
N ASP A 312 -14.94 6.87 -5.95
CA ASP A 312 -14.69 5.55 -6.54
C ASP A 312 -14.14 5.65 -7.98
N SER A 313 -14.69 6.55 -8.80
CA SER A 313 -14.21 6.78 -10.19
C SER A 313 -12.75 7.23 -10.22
N LYS A 314 -12.33 7.99 -9.20
CA LYS A 314 -10.95 8.43 -9.07
C LYS A 314 -10.09 7.29 -8.53
N SER A 315 -10.61 6.46 -7.61
CA SER A 315 -9.95 5.22 -7.17
C SER A 315 -9.57 4.29 -8.34
N ALA A 316 -10.43 4.18 -9.37
CA ALA A 316 -10.18 3.40 -10.58
C ALA A 316 -9.18 4.04 -11.58
N VAL A 317 -8.99 5.36 -11.54
CA VAL A 317 -7.92 6.05 -12.28
C VAL A 317 -6.59 5.93 -11.54
N TYR A 318 -6.62 5.80 -10.21
CA TYR A 318 -5.45 5.66 -9.35
C TYR A 318 -5.02 4.20 -9.11
N SER A 319 -5.81 3.20 -9.51
CA SER A 319 -5.33 1.82 -9.61
C SER A 319 -4.23 1.67 -10.68
N ALA A 320 -4.11 2.62 -11.61
CA ALA A 320 -2.98 2.77 -12.52
C ALA A 320 -1.79 3.57 -11.95
N ALA A 321 -1.91 4.13 -10.73
CA ALA A 321 -0.86 4.88 -10.02
C ALA A 321 -0.83 4.51 -8.53
N SER A 322 -0.25 3.33 -8.28
CA SER A 322 -0.15 2.57 -7.03
C SER A 322 0.06 3.34 -5.68
N PRO A 323 0.70 4.53 -5.55
CA PRO A 323 0.85 5.20 -4.24
C PRO A 323 -0.36 6.01 -3.70
N LEU A 324 -1.32 6.42 -4.53
CA LEU A 324 -2.40 7.34 -4.10
C LEU A 324 -3.63 6.63 -3.52
N ASN A 325 -3.93 5.40 -3.99
CA ASN A 325 -4.98 4.55 -3.42
C ASN A 325 -4.62 4.06 -2.02
N GLU A 326 -3.35 3.68 -1.81
CA GLU A 326 -2.80 3.33 -0.50
C GLU A 326 -2.92 4.50 0.49
N ALA A 327 -2.55 5.72 0.06
CA ALA A 327 -2.68 6.93 0.87
C ALA A 327 -4.14 7.29 1.20
N PHE A 328 -5.08 7.04 0.28
CA PHE A 328 -6.51 7.24 0.49
C PHE A 328 -7.10 6.22 1.45
N ALA A 329 -6.82 4.93 1.26
CA ALA A 329 -7.23 3.85 2.14
C ALA A 329 -6.70 4.06 3.57
N ILE A 330 -5.42 4.45 3.70
CA ILE A 330 -4.80 4.82 4.99
C ILE A 330 -5.51 6.01 5.63
N ARG A 331 -5.89 7.05 4.85
CA ARG A 331 -6.61 8.22 5.38
C ARG A 331 -8.02 7.86 5.83
N GLN A 332 -8.75 7.07 5.06
CA GLN A 332 -10.09 6.61 5.43
C GLN A 332 -10.03 5.78 6.72
N PHE A 333 -9.13 4.81 6.77
CA PHE A 333 -8.87 4.01 7.96
C PHE A 333 -8.51 4.87 9.17
N ARG A 334 -7.58 5.83 9.03
CA ARG A 334 -7.18 6.80 10.07
C ARG A 334 -8.37 7.52 10.70
N THR A 335 -9.32 7.96 9.87
CA THR A 335 -10.46 8.74 10.35
C THR A 335 -11.58 7.87 10.93
N ALA A 336 -11.81 6.69 10.35
CA ALA A 336 -12.91 5.82 10.72
C ALA A 336 -12.60 4.98 11.97
N ILE A 337 -11.36 4.50 12.11
CA ILE A 337 -10.99 3.60 13.21
C ILE A 337 -11.15 4.23 14.59
N LEU A 338 -10.95 5.55 14.70
CA LEU A 338 -11.09 6.32 15.94
C LEU A 338 -12.52 6.28 16.52
N LYS A 339 -13.50 5.94 15.69
CA LYS A 339 -14.93 5.89 16.06
C LYS A 339 -15.40 4.47 16.39
N ILE A 340 -14.54 3.47 16.25
CA ILE A 340 -14.89 2.06 16.46
C ILE A 340 -14.70 1.70 17.93
N ASN A 341 -15.79 1.30 18.57
CA ASN A 341 -15.83 0.94 20.00
C ASN A 341 -16.34 -0.48 20.26
N SER A 342 -16.66 -1.23 19.21
CA SER A 342 -17.13 -2.61 19.29
C SER A 342 -16.77 -3.40 18.04
N VAL A 343 -16.71 -4.71 18.16
CA VAL A 343 -16.54 -5.64 17.02
C VAL A 343 -17.69 -5.47 16.02
N GLN A 344 -18.91 -5.19 16.51
CA GLN A 344 -20.04 -4.92 15.63
C GLN A 344 -19.82 -3.67 14.78
N ALA A 345 -19.36 -2.57 15.38
CA ALA A 345 -19.02 -1.35 14.65
C ALA A 345 -17.86 -1.59 13.66
N PHE A 346 -16.88 -2.40 14.05
CA PHE A 346 -15.76 -2.79 13.20
C PHE A 346 -16.22 -3.51 11.92
N VAL A 347 -16.96 -4.62 12.07
CA VAL A 347 -17.41 -5.42 10.92
C VAL A 347 -18.46 -4.71 10.06
N SER A 348 -19.15 -3.72 10.61
CA SER A 348 -20.19 -2.95 9.91
C SER A 348 -19.65 -1.69 9.23
N THR A 349 -18.34 -1.41 9.32
CA THR A 349 -17.70 -0.25 8.70
C THR A 349 -16.82 -0.73 7.54
N PRO A 350 -17.30 -0.71 6.29
CA PRO A 350 -16.62 -1.36 5.15
C PRO A 350 -15.16 -0.95 4.99
N GLY A 351 -14.85 0.35 5.02
CA GLY A 351 -13.49 0.85 4.87
C GLY A 351 -12.54 0.51 6.03
N VAL A 352 -13.05 0.18 7.22
CA VAL A 352 -12.24 -0.32 8.34
C VAL A 352 -12.04 -1.82 8.22
N TYR A 353 -13.12 -2.54 7.95
CA TYR A 353 -13.14 -3.99 7.81
C TYR A 353 -12.24 -4.47 6.65
N GLU A 354 -12.42 -3.91 5.46
CA GLU A 354 -11.64 -4.26 4.26
C GLU A 354 -10.16 -3.94 4.44
N PHE A 355 -9.85 -2.78 5.02
CA PHE A 355 -8.47 -2.37 5.28
C PHE A 355 -7.78 -3.31 6.26
N ALA A 356 -8.46 -3.65 7.37
CA ALA A 356 -7.90 -4.52 8.40
C ALA A 356 -7.70 -5.97 7.91
N LEU A 357 -8.64 -6.51 7.13
CA LEU A 357 -8.48 -7.83 6.52
C LEU A 357 -7.36 -7.83 5.46
N GLY A 358 -7.33 -6.79 4.62
CA GLY A 358 -6.26 -6.61 3.64
C GLY A 358 -4.88 -6.52 4.29
N ALA A 359 -4.75 -5.86 5.45
CA ALA A 359 -3.48 -5.73 6.17
C ALA A 359 -2.89 -7.08 6.64
N VAL A 360 -3.74 -8.07 6.93
CA VAL A 360 -3.29 -9.43 7.32
C VAL A 360 -3.35 -10.42 6.16
N GLY A 361 -3.60 -9.95 4.92
CA GLY A 361 -3.69 -10.80 3.74
C GLY A 361 -4.93 -11.69 3.70
N LEU A 362 -6.03 -11.27 4.33
CA LEU A 362 -7.35 -11.90 4.21
C LEU A 362 -8.17 -11.16 3.14
N GLU A 363 -8.72 -11.91 2.18
CA GLU A 363 -9.57 -11.35 1.14
C GLU A 363 -11.00 -11.15 1.67
N PRO A 364 -11.54 -9.91 1.72
CA PRO A 364 -12.87 -9.67 2.28
C PRO A 364 -13.99 -10.46 1.59
N ALA A 365 -13.85 -10.72 0.29
CA ALA A 365 -14.80 -11.51 -0.49
C ALA A 365 -14.83 -13.00 -0.11
N ASN A 366 -13.73 -13.52 0.48
CA ASN A 366 -13.56 -14.94 0.80
C ASN A 366 -13.71 -15.24 2.30
N VAL A 367 -13.95 -14.22 3.13
CA VAL A 367 -14.03 -14.37 4.59
C VAL A 367 -15.37 -13.86 5.09
N SER A 368 -16.09 -14.70 5.84
CA SER A 368 -17.39 -14.33 6.39
C SER A 368 -17.25 -13.31 7.54
N PRO A 369 -18.09 -12.26 7.60
CA PRO A 369 -18.10 -11.33 8.73
C PRO A 369 -18.32 -12.01 10.09
N ALA A 370 -19.06 -13.12 10.12
CA ALA A 370 -19.28 -13.91 11.33
C ALA A 370 -17.99 -14.59 11.83
N THR A 371 -17.16 -15.09 10.91
CA THR A 371 -15.84 -15.64 11.23
C THR A 371 -14.93 -14.55 11.80
N VAL A 372 -14.88 -13.38 11.17
CA VAL A 372 -14.07 -12.25 11.65
C VAL A 372 -14.52 -11.78 13.02
N LYS A 373 -15.82 -11.71 13.26
CA LYS A 373 -16.38 -11.40 14.58
C LYS A 373 -15.91 -12.39 15.64
N ALA A 374 -16.04 -13.69 15.39
CA ALA A 374 -15.60 -14.74 16.33
C ALA A 374 -14.07 -14.72 16.57
N VAL A 375 -13.29 -14.33 15.56
CA VAL A 375 -11.83 -14.13 15.69
C VAL A 375 -11.50 -12.93 16.57
N LEU A 376 -12.18 -11.79 16.38
CA LEU A 376 -11.95 -10.58 17.17
C LEU A 376 -12.48 -10.69 18.61
N GLU A 377 -13.46 -11.55 18.85
CA GLU A 377 -13.99 -11.88 20.19
C GLU A 377 -13.18 -13.01 20.88
N SER A 378 -12.18 -13.58 20.21
CA SER A 378 -11.36 -14.66 20.79
C SER A 378 -10.42 -14.13 21.87
N ASP A 379 -10.39 -14.80 23.03
CA ASP A 379 -9.33 -14.57 24.01
C ASP A 379 -8.01 -15.16 23.50
N ILE A 380 -7.07 -14.30 23.13
CA ILE A 380 -5.76 -14.70 22.61
C ILE A 380 -4.89 -15.39 23.65
N ASN A 381 -5.20 -15.26 24.94
CA ASN A 381 -4.44 -15.89 26.02
C ASN A 381 -4.94 -17.31 26.36
N ASP A 382 -6.10 -17.71 25.83
CA ASP A 382 -6.59 -19.08 25.93
C ASP A 382 -6.24 -19.88 24.66
N PRO A 383 -5.33 -20.87 24.73
CA PRO A 383 -4.98 -21.73 23.59
C PRO A 383 -6.15 -22.52 23.00
N LYS A 384 -7.29 -22.61 23.70
CA LYS A 384 -8.52 -23.27 23.21
C LYS A 384 -9.49 -22.32 22.50
N SER A 385 -9.16 -21.03 22.46
CA SER A 385 -10.00 -19.99 21.87
C SER A 385 -10.19 -20.20 20.35
N TYR A 386 -11.28 -19.66 19.81
CA TYR A 386 -11.72 -19.93 18.43
C TYR A 386 -10.64 -19.62 17.39
N VAL A 387 -9.89 -18.52 17.56
CA VAL A 387 -8.80 -18.13 16.66
C VAL A 387 -7.75 -19.23 16.44
N TYR A 388 -7.45 -20.05 17.44
CA TYR A 388 -6.47 -21.14 17.34
C TYR A 388 -7.03 -22.37 16.61
N THR A 389 -8.36 -22.50 16.51
CA THR A 389 -9.02 -23.61 15.80
C THR A 389 -8.91 -23.48 14.28
N LEU A 390 -8.75 -22.26 13.77
CA LEU A 390 -8.65 -21.96 12.34
C LEU A 390 -7.33 -22.39 11.72
N LYS A 391 -6.28 -22.59 12.53
CA LYS A 391 -4.92 -23.00 12.10
C LYS A 391 -4.31 -22.11 11.01
N ASP A 392 -4.75 -20.85 10.93
CA ASP A 392 -4.26 -19.86 9.98
C ASP A 392 -3.80 -18.62 10.75
N ASN A 393 -2.51 -18.33 10.65
CA ASN A 393 -1.85 -17.29 11.43
C ASN A 393 -2.38 -15.89 11.14
N ARG A 394 -2.99 -15.66 9.96
CA ARG A 394 -3.54 -14.36 9.56
C ARG A 394 -4.70 -13.93 10.45
N TYR A 395 -5.52 -14.87 10.92
CA TYR A 395 -6.60 -14.57 11.87
C TYR A 395 -6.06 -14.26 13.27
N LEU A 396 -4.95 -14.89 13.66
CA LEU A 396 -4.27 -14.58 14.92
C LEU A 396 -3.62 -13.20 14.88
N GLU A 397 -3.00 -12.84 13.76
CA GLU A 397 -2.47 -11.49 13.50
C GLU A 397 -3.60 -10.45 13.54
N LEU A 398 -4.77 -10.75 12.96
CA LEU A 398 -5.95 -9.87 13.01
C LEU A 398 -6.45 -9.67 14.45
N ALA A 399 -6.63 -10.74 15.21
CA ALA A 399 -7.09 -10.67 16.60
C ALA A 399 -6.10 -9.88 17.49
N ARG A 400 -4.79 -9.97 17.23
CA ARG A 400 -3.77 -9.19 17.95
C ARG A 400 -3.77 -7.72 17.59
N ALA A 401 -4.15 -7.37 16.37
CA ALA A 401 -4.12 -5.99 15.87
C ALA A 401 -5.24 -5.11 16.46
N PHE A 402 -6.27 -5.68 17.08
CA PHE A 402 -7.45 -4.97 17.60
C PHE A 402 -7.86 -5.45 19.00
N ASN A 403 -8.03 -4.51 19.92
CA ASN A 403 -8.20 -4.81 21.35
C ASN A 403 -9.68 -4.91 21.76
N PHE A 404 -10.34 -6.01 21.37
CA PHE A 404 -11.71 -6.31 21.80
C PHE A 404 -11.75 -7.39 22.88
N ASP A 405 -12.77 -7.34 23.75
CA ASP A 405 -12.99 -8.38 24.76
C ASP A 405 -13.85 -9.51 24.19
N ALA A 406 -14.02 -10.59 24.97
CA ALA A 406 -14.85 -11.72 24.57
C ALA A 406 -16.35 -11.38 24.38
N LYS A 407 -16.78 -10.18 24.74
CA LYS A 407 -18.14 -9.65 24.51
C LYS A 407 -18.19 -8.69 23.31
N GLY A 408 -17.08 -8.52 22.60
CA GLY A 408 -16.95 -7.65 21.44
C GLY A 408 -16.90 -6.16 21.78
N ASN A 409 -16.61 -5.76 23.03
CA ASN A 409 -16.44 -4.37 23.42
C ASN A 409 -14.97 -3.96 23.39
N LEU A 410 -14.72 -2.68 23.14
CA LEU A 410 -13.40 -2.10 23.31
C LEU A 410 -12.93 -2.25 24.78
N THR A 411 -11.77 -2.88 24.97
CA THR A 411 -11.16 -3.11 26.27
C THR A 411 -9.76 -2.50 26.30
N THR A 412 -9.36 -1.99 27.46
CA THR A 412 -7.97 -1.58 27.74
C THR A 412 -7.32 -2.65 28.60
N PRO A 413 -6.37 -3.45 28.07
CA PRO A 413 -5.60 -4.37 28.90
C PRO A 413 -4.78 -3.57 29.92
N LEU A 414 -4.96 -3.85 31.22
CA LEU A 414 -4.07 -3.40 32.30
C LEU A 414 -2.94 -4.42 32.42
N VAL A 415 -1.91 -4.28 31.58
CA VAL A 415 -0.80 -5.24 31.47
C VAL A 415 0.53 -4.50 31.51
N ALA A 416 1.53 -5.08 32.17
CA ALA A 416 2.89 -4.53 32.24
C ALA A 416 3.61 -4.48 30.89
N GLN A 417 3.27 -5.38 29.97
CA GLN A 417 3.74 -5.37 28.59
C GLN A 417 2.62 -5.71 27.61
N ASP A 418 2.72 -5.15 26.41
CA ASP A 418 1.82 -5.44 25.31
C ASP A 418 2.00 -6.88 24.80
N SER A 419 0.94 -7.55 24.36
CA SER A 419 1.02 -8.93 23.85
C SER A 419 1.93 -9.07 22.62
N ALA A 420 2.06 -8.03 21.80
CA ALA A 420 3.00 -7.98 20.68
C ALA A 420 4.45 -7.86 21.17
N GLU A 421 4.72 -7.03 22.17
CA GLU A 421 6.06 -6.90 22.77
C GLU A 421 6.44 -8.17 23.54
N VAL A 422 5.49 -8.76 24.26
CA VAL A 422 5.65 -10.06 24.92
C VAL A 422 6.01 -11.14 23.90
N LEU A 423 5.32 -11.17 22.77
CA LEU A 423 5.61 -12.08 21.67
C LEU A 423 6.98 -11.79 21.03
N GLN A 424 7.32 -10.51 20.84
CA GLN A 424 8.58 -10.11 20.23
C GLN A 424 9.78 -10.47 21.12
N ILE A 425 9.72 -10.16 22.41
CA ILE A 425 10.76 -10.55 23.39
C ILE A 425 10.85 -12.08 23.46
N ALA A 426 9.73 -12.79 23.45
CA ALA A 426 9.70 -14.25 23.41
C ALA A 426 10.38 -14.81 22.15
N LYS A 427 10.11 -14.22 20.98
CA LYS A 427 10.76 -14.58 19.71
C LYS A 427 12.25 -14.27 19.73
N ASP A 428 12.64 -13.07 20.16
CA ASP A 428 14.03 -12.61 20.20
C ASP A 428 14.88 -13.50 21.12
N TYR A 429 14.31 -13.92 22.25
CA TYR A 429 14.94 -14.90 23.14
C TYR A 429 15.20 -16.24 22.45
N VAL A 430 14.17 -16.81 21.80
CA VAL A 430 14.31 -18.09 21.08
C VAL A 430 15.33 -17.97 19.95
N ILE A 431 15.29 -16.87 19.19
CA ILE A 431 16.23 -16.58 18.11
C ILE A 431 17.66 -16.46 18.68
N GLY A 432 17.85 -15.71 19.77
CA GLY A 432 19.14 -15.53 20.42
C GLY A 432 19.72 -16.85 20.94
N ALA A 433 18.89 -17.66 21.62
CA ALA A 433 19.26 -18.97 22.13
C ALA A 433 19.68 -19.92 21.00
N VAL A 434 18.87 -20.03 19.94
CA VAL A 434 19.18 -20.89 18.79
C VAL A 434 20.42 -20.40 18.02
N LYS A 435 20.58 -19.08 17.83
CA LYS A 435 21.78 -18.51 17.19
C LYS A 435 23.04 -18.79 18.00
N SER A 436 22.98 -18.72 19.32
CA SER A 436 24.11 -19.04 20.20
C SER A 436 24.52 -20.52 20.11
N ALA A 437 23.57 -21.41 19.81
CA ALA A 437 23.80 -22.84 19.62
C ALA A 437 24.13 -23.24 18.17
N SER A 438 24.36 -22.27 17.26
CA SER A 438 24.52 -22.54 15.82
C SER A 438 25.69 -23.44 15.43
N THR A 439 26.68 -23.62 16.31
CA THR A 439 27.81 -24.54 16.12
C THR A 439 27.61 -25.90 16.81
N ALA A 440 26.51 -26.10 17.54
CA ALA A 440 26.20 -27.33 18.26
C ALA A 440 25.65 -28.42 17.33
N THR A 441 25.57 -29.67 17.81
CA THR A 441 24.99 -30.77 17.02
C THR A 441 23.49 -30.58 16.79
N PRO A 442 22.88 -31.18 15.74
CA PRO A 442 21.44 -31.07 15.51
C PRO A 442 20.58 -31.48 16.71
N GLN A 443 20.97 -32.51 17.47
CA GLN A 443 20.25 -32.90 18.69
C GLN A 443 20.33 -31.82 19.77
N GLN A 444 21.48 -31.18 19.92
CA GLN A 444 21.68 -30.10 20.90
C GLN A 444 20.92 -28.84 20.49
N GLN A 445 20.89 -28.50 19.20
CA GLN A 445 20.11 -27.37 18.69
C GLN A 445 18.61 -27.59 18.89
N ALA A 446 18.12 -28.81 18.66
CA ALA A 446 16.73 -29.18 18.93
C ALA A 446 16.39 -29.07 20.43
N ALA A 447 17.28 -29.53 21.31
CA ALA A 447 17.11 -29.41 22.76
C ALA A 447 17.10 -27.94 23.23
N VAL A 448 18.02 -27.11 22.71
CA VAL A 448 18.06 -25.66 23.00
C VAL A 448 16.80 -24.97 22.52
N ARG A 449 16.32 -25.28 21.30
CA ARG A 449 15.06 -24.74 20.78
C ARG A 449 13.88 -25.15 21.65
N ALA A 450 13.78 -26.43 22.03
CA ALA A 450 12.70 -26.92 22.88
C ALA A 450 12.67 -26.23 24.25
N GLN A 451 13.83 -26.06 24.88
CA GLN A 451 13.94 -25.33 26.13
C GLN A 451 13.58 -23.85 25.94
N ALA A 452 14.10 -23.20 24.91
CA ALA A 452 13.84 -21.78 24.69
C ALA A 452 12.37 -21.50 24.39
N THR A 453 11.69 -22.37 23.64
CA THR A 453 10.24 -22.28 23.40
C THR A 453 9.44 -22.47 24.69
N LYS A 454 9.89 -23.35 25.59
CA LYS A 454 9.29 -23.54 26.90
C LYS A 454 9.44 -22.28 27.76
N ASP A 455 10.65 -21.74 27.87
CA ASP A 455 10.92 -20.50 28.61
C ASP A 455 10.09 -19.33 28.06
N ALA A 456 9.95 -19.24 26.72
CA ALA A 456 9.12 -18.25 26.06
C ALA A 456 7.63 -18.37 26.40
N SER A 457 7.11 -19.60 26.52
CA SER A 457 5.73 -19.84 26.96
C SER A 457 5.53 -19.50 28.44
N GLU A 458 6.52 -19.81 29.29
CA GLU A 458 6.49 -19.45 30.71
C GLU A 458 6.52 -17.93 30.89
N TYR A 459 7.34 -17.22 30.10
CA TYR A 459 7.36 -15.76 30.06
C TYR A 459 6.00 -15.15 29.67
N GLN A 460 5.42 -15.66 28.57
CA GLN A 460 4.10 -15.23 28.07
C GLN A 460 3.01 -15.35 29.14
N GLN A 461 3.06 -16.39 29.97
CA GLN A 461 2.10 -16.60 31.04
C GLN A 461 2.41 -15.74 32.28
N ALA A 462 3.68 -15.67 32.68
CA ALA A 462 4.08 -15.02 33.92
C ALA A 462 4.00 -13.49 33.86
N ILE A 463 4.24 -12.88 32.69
CA ILE A 463 4.24 -11.42 32.52
C ILE A 463 2.86 -10.78 32.77
N ALA A 464 1.80 -11.56 32.61
CA ALA A 464 0.42 -11.13 32.88
C ALA A 464 0.17 -10.83 34.36
N GLY A 465 0.99 -11.38 35.28
CA GLY A 465 0.89 -11.15 36.72
C GLY A 465 1.80 -10.04 37.26
N ILE A 466 2.41 -9.23 36.40
CA ILE A 466 3.28 -8.12 36.80
C ILE A 466 2.44 -6.83 36.83
N ASP A 467 2.27 -6.25 38.01
CA ASP A 467 1.48 -5.02 38.22
C ASP A 467 2.36 -3.79 38.51
N SER A 468 3.65 -3.99 38.73
CA SER A 468 4.60 -2.91 38.99
C SER A 468 6.04 -3.25 38.58
N VAL A 469 6.88 -2.22 38.47
CA VAL A 469 8.34 -2.34 38.33
C VAL A 469 8.91 -3.17 39.48
N SER A 470 8.34 -3.05 40.69
CA SER A 470 8.79 -3.83 41.85
C SER A 470 8.55 -5.32 41.65
N ASP A 471 7.38 -5.70 41.12
CA ASP A 471 7.04 -7.11 40.84
C ASP A 471 7.93 -7.68 39.74
N LEU A 472 8.20 -6.90 38.69
CA LEU A 472 9.12 -7.28 37.62
C LEU A 472 10.52 -7.55 38.17
N LEU A 473 11.07 -6.61 38.94
CA LEU A 473 12.44 -6.70 39.45
C LEU A 473 12.61 -7.76 40.55
N ALA A 474 11.52 -8.17 41.20
CA ALA A 474 11.49 -9.32 42.11
C ALA A 474 11.54 -10.65 41.35
N ASN A 475 11.07 -10.70 40.09
CA ASN A 475 11.11 -11.89 39.25
C ASN A 475 12.42 -11.96 38.44
N ARG A 476 13.50 -12.36 39.11
CA ARG A 476 14.83 -12.43 38.49
C ARG A 476 14.89 -13.30 37.22
N PRO A 477 14.28 -14.50 37.16
CA PRO A 477 14.23 -15.30 35.92
C PRO A 477 13.63 -14.54 34.73
N MET A 478 12.54 -13.79 34.95
CA MET A 478 11.90 -12.98 33.91
C MET A 478 12.80 -11.83 33.44
N VAL A 479 13.48 -11.15 34.37
CA VAL A 479 14.44 -10.10 34.04
C VAL A 479 15.60 -10.64 33.21
N ASP A 480 16.17 -11.77 33.61
CA ASP A 480 17.28 -12.41 32.89
C ASP A 480 16.83 -12.84 31.48
N PHE A 481 15.60 -13.34 31.33
CA PHE A 481 15.00 -13.66 30.04
C PHE A 481 14.94 -12.43 29.11
N ILE A 482 14.44 -11.30 29.61
CA ILE A 482 14.34 -10.04 28.84
C ILE A 482 15.72 -9.53 28.43
N LEU A 483 16.69 -9.58 29.35
CA LEU A 483 18.06 -9.18 29.07
C LEU A 483 18.68 -10.05 27.97
N LEU A 484 18.51 -11.37 28.06
CA LEU A 484 18.99 -12.30 27.04
C LEU A 484 18.31 -12.08 25.69
N ALA A 485 17.01 -11.80 25.67
CA ALA A 485 16.25 -11.47 24.45
C ALA A 485 16.83 -10.24 23.73
N LYS A 486 17.23 -9.21 24.49
CA LYS A 486 17.90 -8.00 23.94
C LYS A 486 19.42 -8.18 23.75
N GLY A 487 19.95 -9.40 23.93
CA GLY A 487 21.37 -9.72 23.75
C GLY A 487 22.29 -9.12 24.82
N LEU A 488 21.78 -8.84 26.01
CA LEU A 488 22.53 -8.37 27.18
C LEU A 488 22.92 -9.55 28.06
N ASP A 489 24.11 -9.48 28.68
CA ASP A 489 24.58 -10.49 29.63
C ASP A 489 23.98 -10.21 31.03
N PRO A 490 23.06 -11.05 31.54
CA PRO A 490 22.38 -10.77 32.79
C PRO A 490 23.32 -10.70 34.00
N ARG A 491 24.49 -11.35 33.92
CA ARG A 491 25.50 -11.34 34.99
C ARG A 491 26.17 -9.97 35.18
N LYS A 492 26.12 -9.13 34.15
CA LYS A 492 26.70 -7.77 34.17
C LYS A 492 25.70 -6.71 34.61
N VAL A 493 24.44 -7.09 34.82
CA VAL A 493 23.34 -6.17 35.09
C VAL A 493 22.80 -6.41 36.51
N SER A 494 22.97 -5.42 37.38
CA SER A 494 22.51 -5.47 38.76
C SER A 494 21.05 -4.99 38.89
N THR A 495 20.34 -5.47 39.91
CA THR A 495 18.97 -5.01 40.19
C THR A 495 18.93 -3.52 40.52
N GLU A 496 19.94 -2.98 41.20
CA GLU A 496 20.03 -1.54 41.50
C GLU A 496 20.22 -0.68 40.24
N PHE A 497 20.94 -1.19 39.25
CA PHE A 497 21.05 -0.54 37.95
C PHE A 497 19.69 -0.53 37.23
N LEU A 498 19.00 -1.67 37.19
CA LEU A 498 17.67 -1.76 36.57
C LEU A 498 16.64 -0.88 37.26
N LYS A 499 16.68 -0.74 38.59
CA LYS A 499 15.83 0.22 39.31
C LYS A 499 16.00 1.64 38.77
N LYS A 500 17.26 2.08 38.56
CA LYS A 500 17.54 3.41 38.00
C LYS A 500 17.05 3.55 36.56
N ILE A 501 17.26 2.52 35.75
CA ILE A 501 16.79 2.46 34.36
C ILE A 501 15.26 2.58 34.30
N PHE A 502 14.51 1.73 35.03
CA PHE A 502 13.03 1.77 35.04
C PHE A 502 12.43 3.01 35.73
N SER A 503 13.19 3.71 36.57
CA SER A 503 12.77 5.00 37.15
C SER A 503 13.00 6.22 36.24
N SER A 504 13.59 6.02 35.06
CA SER A 504 13.94 7.11 34.13
C SER A 504 12.73 7.56 33.32
N ASP A 505 12.56 8.88 33.17
CA ASP A 505 11.61 9.44 32.21
C ASP A 505 12.22 9.42 30.80
N LEU A 506 11.69 8.57 29.92
CA LEU A 506 12.17 8.48 28.54
C LEU A 506 11.90 9.75 27.71
N ASN A 507 11.02 10.65 28.17
CA ASN A 507 10.76 11.93 27.50
C ASN A 507 11.77 13.02 27.87
N ASP A 508 12.59 12.82 28.91
CA ASP A 508 13.68 13.71 29.26
C ASP A 508 14.98 13.20 28.59
N PRO A 509 15.56 13.94 27.62
CA PRO A 509 16.81 13.56 26.98
C PRO A 509 17.99 13.41 27.94
N LYS A 510 17.89 13.95 29.17
CA LYS A 510 18.91 13.84 30.22
C LYS A 510 18.66 12.72 31.23
N SER A 511 17.60 11.93 31.05
CA SER A 511 17.31 10.83 31.97
C SER A 511 18.39 9.76 31.95
N PHE A 512 18.48 8.98 33.04
CA PHE A 512 19.54 7.98 33.20
C PHE A 512 19.48 6.91 32.09
N ALA A 513 18.29 6.47 31.68
CA ALA A 513 18.13 5.56 30.55
C ALA A 513 18.54 6.18 29.19
N ASN A 514 18.25 7.46 28.94
CA ASN A 514 18.61 8.15 27.69
C ASN A 514 20.09 8.55 27.61
N THR A 515 20.77 8.63 28.74
CA THR A 515 22.21 8.98 28.83
C THR A 515 23.12 7.76 29.01
N GLU A 516 22.54 6.57 29.17
CA GLU A 516 23.29 5.32 29.23
C GLU A 516 23.96 5.03 27.88
N SER A 517 25.16 4.45 27.95
CA SER A 517 26.00 4.13 26.79
C SER A 517 25.41 3.04 25.89
N ASP A 518 24.64 2.12 26.45
CA ASP A 518 23.98 1.04 25.73
C ASP A 518 22.49 1.36 25.52
N PRO A 519 22.06 1.69 24.29
CA PRO A 519 20.69 2.14 24.00
C PRO A 519 19.62 1.07 24.27
N ARG A 520 20.02 -0.20 24.37
CA ARG A 520 19.12 -1.33 24.62
C ARG A 520 18.43 -1.24 25.99
N PHE A 521 19.01 -0.53 26.95
CA PHE A 521 18.35 -0.31 28.24
C PHE A 521 17.16 0.65 28.13
N ALA A 522 17.24 1.68 27.28
CA ALA A 522 16.11 2.55 26.98
C ALA A 522 15.01 1.79 26.22
N GLU A 523 15.39 0.90 25.29
CA GLU A 523 14.46 0.02 24.58
C GLU A 523 13.72 -0.93 25.55
N ILE A 524 14.42 -1.47 26.55
CA ILE A 524 13.79 -2.29 27.59
C ILE A 524 12.75 -1.47 28.35
N VAL A 525 13.06 -0.24 28.79
CA VAL A 525 12.08 0.58 29.52
C VAL A 525 10.88 0.91 28.63
N ALA A 526 11.11 1.22 27.35
CA ALA A 526 10.06 1.51 26.38
C ALA A 526 9.14 0.30 26.10
N SER A 527 9.63 -0.93 26.31
CA SER A 527 8.85 -2.16 26.16
C SER A 527 7.80 -2.36 27.26
N PHE A 528 7.88 -1.60 28.36
CA PHE A 528 6.99 -1.72 29.51
C PHE A 528 6.05 -0.53 29.67
N ASN A 529 4.85 -0.81 30.13
CA ASN A 529 3.78 0.14 30.33
C ASN A 529 3.68 0.56 31.81
N PHE A 530 4.78 1.03 32.39
CA PHE A 530 4.80 1.55 33.77
C PHE A 530 4.65 3.08 33.78
N ASP A 531 3.87 3.60 34.73
CA ASP A 531 3.79 5.03 34.98
C ASP A 531 5.03 5.55 35.74
N SER A 532 5.11 6.87 35.92
CA SER A 532 6.15 7.54 36.69
C SER A 532 6.29 7.07 38.16
N LYS A 533 5.32 6.31 38.68
CA LYS A 533 5.33 5.72 40.02
C LYS A 533 5.69 4.23 40.00
N GLY A 534 5.94 3.66 38.83
CA GLY A 534 6.30 2.27 38.63
C GLY A 534 5.12 1.30 38.64
N ASN A 535 3.87 1.76 38.50
CA ASN A 535 2.69 0.89 38.40
C ASN A 535 2.25 0.75 36.95
N VAL A 536 1.56 -0.32 36.58
CA VAL A 536 1.00 -0.45 35.22
C VAL A 536 0.06 0.71 34.89
N ALA A 537 0.38 1.45 33.84
CA ALA A 537 -0.37 2.62 33.40
C ALA A 537 -1.54 2.23 32.47
N ARG A 538 -2.60 3.03 32.42
CA ARG A 538 -3.60 2.91 31.35
C ARG A 538 -3.10 3.64 30.11
N LEU A 539 -2.89 2.92 29.00
CA LEU A 539 -2.45 3.50 27.74
C LEU A 539 -3.52 4.44 27.14
N PRO A 540 -3.18 5.67 26.71
CA PRO A 540 -4.10 6.50 25.94
C PRO A 540 -4.28 5.92 24.52
N MET A 541 -5.51 5.52 24.16
CA MET A 541 -5.83 4.84 22.89
C MET A 541 -6.26 5.79 21.76
N MET A 542 -6.05 5.34 20.51
CA MET A 542 -6.61 5.90 19.27
C MET A 542 -7.67 4.92 18.70
N GLY A 543 -8.84 4.81 19.35
CA GLY A 543 -9.87 3.83 18.97
C GLY A 543 -9.50 2.39 19.41
N PRO A 544 -9.83 1.33 18.63
CA PRO A 544 -9.55 -0.07 18.98
C PRO A 544 -8.09 -0.50 18.81
N GLN A 545 -7.25 0.38 18.24
CA GLN A 545 -5.83 0.14 18.01
C GLN A 545 -4.96 1.10 18.84
N LYS A 546 -3.80 0.60 19.27
CA LYS A 546 -2.73 1.42 19.87
C LYS A 546 -1.91 2.09 18.77
N ARG A 547 -1.11 3.12 19.09
CA ARG A 547 -0.34 3.90 18.10
C ARG A 547 0.61 3.04 17.24
N ASP A 548 1.21 2.00 17.79
CA ASP A 548 2.15 1.13 17.07
C ASP A 548 1.42 0.08 16.24
N GLN A 549 0.41 -0.61 16.80
CA GLN A 549 -0.50 -1.50 16.06
C GLN A 549 -1.16 -0.77 14.88
N PHE A 550 -1.53 0.49 15.09
CA PHE A 550 -2.10 1.36 14.08
C PHE A 550 -1.10 1.64 12.95
N ARG A 551 0.18 1.85 13.26
CA ARG A 551 1.25 2.05 12.26
C ARG A 551 1.59 0.75 11.52
N GLU A 552 1.65 -0.36 12.23
CA GLU A 552 1.93 -1.69 11.68
C GLU A 552 0.82 -2.14 10.72
N THR A 553 -0.45 -1.97 11.09
CA THR A 553 -1.60 -2.26 10.20
C THR A 553 -1.52 -1.45 8.91
N GLN A 554 -1.10 -0.18 8.97
CA GLN A 554 -0.90 0.65 7.78
C GLN A 554 0.26 0.15 6.91
N ALA A 555 1.39 -0.21 7.51
CA ALA A 555 2.56 -0.72 6.79
C ALA A 555 2.23 -2.05 6.09
N ASN A 556 1.61 -2.99 6.82
CA ASN A 556 1.26 -4.30 6.28
C ASN A 556 0.23 -4.21 5.15
N TYR A 557 -0.73 -3.28 5.22
CA TYR A 557 -1.69 -3.04 4.12
C TYR A 557 -0.99 -2.58 2.84
N VAL A 558 -0.04 -1.65 2.95
CA VAL A 558 0.73 -1.15 1.78
C VAL A 558 1.56 -2.27 1.18
N GLU A 559 2.28 -3.04 2.01
CA GLU A 559 3.11 -4.15 1.53
C GLU A 559 2.26 -5.26 0.90
N GLN A 560 1.13 -5.63 1.51
CA GLN A 560 0.25 -6.68 1.01
C GLN A 560 -0.49 -6.26 -0.28
N SER A 561 -0.96 -5.02 -0.37
CA SER A 561 -1.61 -4.49 -1.58
C SER A 561 -0.64 -4.49 -2.76
N LEU A 562 0.62 -4.13 -2.51
CA LEU A 562 1.67 -4.22 -3.52
C LEU A 562 1.95 -5.67 -3.93
N GLU A 563 2.05 -6.60 -2.98
CA GLU A 563 2.23 -8.03 -3.27
C GLU A 563 1.09 -8.59 -4.15
N GLN A 564 -0.16 -8.19 -3.89
CA GLN A 564 -1.34 -8.60 -4.67
C GLN A 564 -1.34 -7.97 -6.06
N GLN A 565 -1.23 -6.64 -6.17
CA GLN A 565 -1.21 -5.92 -7.45
C GLN A 565 -0.12 -6.44 -8.39
N GLN A 566 1.06 -6.72 -7.85
CA GLN A 566 2.18 -7.21 -8.64
C GLN A 566 2.08 -8.72 -8.91
N GLY A 567 1.39 -9.48 -8.06
CA GLY A 567 1.07 -10.89 -8.27
C GLY A 567 0.08 -11.16 -9.39
N ASP A 568 -0.89 -10.25 -9.59
CA ASP A 568 -1.84 -10.31 -10.69
C ASP A 568 -1.16 -10.10 -12.05
N ALA A 569 -0.08 -9.32 -12.07
CA ALA A 569 0.74 -9.09 -13.27
C ALA A 569 1.84 -10.16 -13.46
N ASN A 570 2.49 -10.61 -12.38
CA ASN A 570 3.54 -11.63 -12.40
C ASN A 570 3.62 -12.39 -11.05
N PRO A 571 3.17 -13.65 -10.99
CA PRO A 571 3.18 -14.45 -9.76
C PRO A 571 4.57 -14.63 -9.13
N GLY A 572 5.64 -14.61 -9.93
CA GLY A 572 7.02 -14.65 -9.46
C GLY A 572 7.43 -13.42 -8.68
N VAL A 573 6.90 -12.24 -9.03
CA VAL A 573 7.18 -11.00 -8.28
C VAL A 573 6.55 -11.06 -6.89
N ARG A 574 5.31 -11.57 -6.78
CA ARG A 574 4.64 -11.78 -5.50
C ARG A 574 5.41 -12.74 -4.60
N LEU A 575 5.88 -13.86 -5.14
CA LEU A 575 6.70 -14.83 -4.39
C LEU A 575 8.00 -14.20 -3.87
N ALA A 576 8.65 -13.34 -4.67
CA ALA A 576 9.87 -12.66 -4.26
C ALA A 576 9.63 -11.65 -3.12
N LEU A 577 8.57 -10.84 -3.22
CA LEU A 577 8.20 -9.86 -2.19
C LEU A 577 7.77 -10.54 -0.89
N TYR A 578 6.95 -11.59 -0.98
CA TYR A 578 6.52 -12.40 0.16
C TYR A 578 7.72 -13.01 0.90
N PHE A 579 8.66 -13.62 0.18
CA PHE A 579 9.88 -14.18 0.78
C PHE A 579 10.74 -13.08 1.43
N GLN A 580 10.85 -11.91 0.81
CA GLN A 580 11.58 -10.78 1.38
C GLN A 580 11.02 -10.36 2.75
N ARG A 581 9.69 -10.30 2.87
CA ARG A 581 8.99 -9.95 4.11
C ARG A 581 9.21 -11.00 5.20
N LYS A 582 9.13 -12.29 4.86
CA LYS A 582 9.25 -13.40 5.82
C LYS A 582 10.70 -13.82 6.14
N ALA A 583 11.70 -13.32 5.40
CA ALA A 583 13.08 -13.78 5.53
C ALA A 583 13.67 -13.65 6.95
N GLY A 584 13.29 -12.60 7.69
CA GLY A 584 13.76 -12.36 9.07
C GLY A 584 13.20 -13.35 10.09
N ASP A 585 12.04 -13.95 9.82
CA ASP A 585 11.36 -14.89 10.72
C ASP A 585 11.83 -16.35 10.55
N ILE A 586 12.61 -16.64 9.51
CA ILE A 586 13.07 -17.99 9.20
C ILE A 586 14.21 -18.39 10.13
N THR A 587 13.98 -19.39 10.98
CA THR A 587 14.94 -19.85 11.99
C THR A 587 15.49 -21.25 11.71
N SER A 588 14.86 -22.00 10.80
CA SER A 588 15.26 -23.35 10.42
C SER A 588 14.90 -23.67 8.97
N ALA A 589 15.53 -24.70 8.41
CA ALA A 589 15.14 -25.27 7.13
C ALA A 589 13.66 -25.70 7.07
N TYR A 590 13.11 -26.13 8.21
CA TYR A 590 11.71 -26.56 8.29
C TYR A 590 10.72 -25.39 8.12
N ASP A 591 11.08 -24.17 8.53
CA ASP A 591 10.22 -22.99 8.36
C ASP A 591 10.03 -22.66 6.87
N ILE A 592 11.07 -22.89 6.04
CA ILE A 592 10.99 -22.75 4.58
C ILE A 592 10.12 -23.84 3.96
N LEU A 593 10.23 -25.07 4.47
CA LEU A 593 9.49 -26.22 3.92
C LEU A 593 8.02 -26.26 4.36
N ALA A 594 7.70 -25.65 5.49
CA ALA A 594 6.34 -25.56 6.02
C ALA A 594 5.45 -24.55 5.28
N ASP A 595 6.05 -23.54 4.64
CA ASP A 595 5.35 -22.54 3.85
C ASP A 595 5.48 -22.83 2.34
N LYS A 596 4.35 -22.96 1.66
CA LYS A 596 4.31 -23.31 0.23
C LYS A 596 5.06 -22.30 -0.63
N ALA A 597 4.87 -20.99 -0.40
CA ALA A 597 5.50 -19.93 -1.16
C ALA A 597 7.01 -19.86 -0.88
N LEU A 598 7.43 -20.01 0.37
CA LEU A 598 8.86 -20.05 0.73
C LEU A 598 9.55 -21.26 0.11
N SER A 599 8.91 -22.43 0.14
CA SER A 599 9.44 -23.65 -0.46
C SER A 599 9.57 -23.51 -1.99
N GLU A 600 8.63 -22.84 -2.64
CA GLU A 600 8.62 -22.62 -4.09
C GLU A 600 9.72 -21.67 -4.53
N VAL A 601 9.94 -20.59 -3.79
CA VAL A 601 11.09 -19.69 -3.99
C VAL A 601 12.39 -20.45 -3.85
N PHE A 602 12.52 -21.28 -2.81
CA PHE A 602 13.70 -22.10 -2.59
C PHE A 602 13.96 -23.07 -3.76
N ARG A 603 12.97 -23.91 -4.13
CA ARG A 603 13.12 -24.89 -5.22
C ARG A 603 13.47 -24.22 -6.54
N THR A 604 12.84 -23.09 -6.84
CA THR A 604 13.08 -22.34 -8.07
C THR A 604 14.48 -21.72 -8.10
N THR A 605 14.94 -21.13 -7.00
CA THR A 605 16.24 -20.44 -6.94
C THR A 605 17.42 -21.39 -7.19
N PHE A 606 17.29 -22.64 -6.76
CA PHE A 606 18.35 -23.66 -6.84
C PHE A 606 18.10 -24.71 -7.92
N ASP A 607 17.12 -24.47 -8.79
CA ASP A 607 16.73 -25.37 -9.86
C ASP A 607 16.44 -26.82 -9.42
N LEU A 608 15.73 -26.97 -8.30
CA LEU A 608 15.35 -28.27 -7.74
C LEU A 608 14.00 -28.75 -8.33
N PRO A 609 13.85 -30.04 -8.67
CA PRO A 609 12.63 -30.57 -9.26
C PRO A 609 11.49 -30.66 -8.22
N ASP A 610 10.24 -30.53 -8.65
CA ASP A 610 9.08 -30.59 -7.75
C ASP A 610 8.88 -31.98 -7.11
N SER A 611 9.39 -33.04 -7.75
CA SER A 611 9.43 -34.39 -7.17
C SER A 611 10.24 -34.48 -5.87
N MET A 612 11.09 -33.49 -5.58
CA MET A 612 11.82 -33.37 -4.32
C MET A 612 10.87 -33.23 -3.11
N ALA A 613 9.68 -32.67 -3.31
CA ALA A 613 8.67 -32.53 -2.26
C ALA A 613 8.12 -33.89 -1.76
N ALA A 614 8.28 -34.96 -2.55
CA ALA A 614 7.87 -36.32 -2.18
C ALA A 614 8.90 -37.05 -1.30
N MET A 615 10.09 -36.47 -1.08
CA MET A 615 11.11 -37.09 -0.22
C MET A 615 10.79 -36.92 1.26
N PRO A 616 11.38 -37.73 2.17
CA PRO A 616 11.26 -37.50 3.61
C PRO A 616 11.73 -36.09 4.00
N ILE A 617 10.96 -35.43 4.87
CA ILE A 617 11.15 -34.02 5.23
C ILE A 617 12.55 -33.73 5.79
N ASP A 618 13.14 -34.67 6.53
CA ASP A 618 14.50 -34.52 7.07
C ASP A 618 15.59 -34.53 5.99
N GLN A 619 15.36 -35.23 4.88
CA GLN A 619 16.27 -35.19 3.74
C GLN A 619 16.11 -33.87 2.99
N GLN A 620 14.87 -33.38 2.84
CA GLN A 620 14.61 -32.05 2.26
C GLN A 620 15.27 -30.94 3.09
N ALA A 621 15.19 -30.99 4.42
CA ALA A 621 15.83 -30.02 5.32
C ALA A 621 17.36 -29.99 5.14
N LYS A 622 18.00 -31.16 5.01
CA LYS A 622 19.44 -31.25 4.69
C LYS A 622 19.80 -30.64 3.33
N PHE A 623 18.91 -30.72 2.35
CA PHE A 623 19.08 -30.03 1.07
C PHE A 623 19.02 -28.51 1.27
N VAL A 624 18.04 -28.01 2.03
CA VAL A 624 17.93 -26.58 2.37
C VAL A 624 19.21 -26.09 3.05
N ASP A 625 19.68 -26.77 4.10
CA ASP A 625 20.89 -26.37 4.84
C ASP A 625 22.17 -26.40 3.98
N ARG A 626 22.22 -27.28 2.96
CA ARG A 626 23.36 -27.38 2.04
C ARG A 626 23.41 -26.22 1.05
N PHE A 627 22.26 -25.81 0.54
CA PHE A 627 22.15 -24.78 -0.50
C PHE A 627 22.00 -23.37 0.07
N MET A 628 21.52 -23.24 1.30
CA MET A 628 21.26 -21.97 1.96
C MET A 628 21.61 -22.03 3.43
N LYS A 629 22.43 -21.09 3.89
CA LYS A 629 22.68 -20.91 5.32
C LYS A 629 21.57 -20.06 5.91
N ILE A 630 20.74 -20.63 6.78
CA ILE A 630 19.59 -19.91 7.39
C ILE A 630 20.01 -18.61 8.07
N LYS A 631 21.19 -18.56 8.70
CA LYS A 631 21.74 -17.33 9.29
C LYS A 631 21.92 -16.15 8.32
N ASP A 632 22.07 -16.44 7.03
CA ASP A 632 22.26 -15.41 6.01
C ASP A 632 20.94 -14.72 5.63
N LEU A 633 19.79 -15.27 6.02
CA LEU A 633 18.47 -14.66 5.79
C LEU A 633 18.18 -13.50 6.74
N SER A 634 18.95 -13.36 7.83
CA SER A 634 18.92 -12.16 8.68
C SER A 634 19.64 -10.96 8.07
N ASP A 635 20.36 -11.12 6.94
CA ASP A 635 21.06 -10.03 6.26
C ASP A 635 20.24 -9.58 5.03
N PRO A 636 19.61 -8.39 5.05
CA PRO A 636 18.77 -7.90 3.96
C PRO A 636 19.50 -7.86 2.61
N ALA A 637 20.81 -7.58 2.59
CA ALA A 637 21.57 -7.52 1.34
C ALA A 637 21.78 -8.92 0.73
N LYS A 638 21.91 -9.95 1.57
CA LYS A 638 21.97 -11.35 1.11
C LYS A 638 20.62 -11.85 0.63
N VAL A 639 19.54 -11.47 1.31
CA VAL A 639 18.16 -11.74 0.87
C VAL A 639 17.89 -11.11 -0.50
N THR A 640 18.25 -9.84 -0.72
CA THR A 640 18.11 -9.21 -2.05
C THR A 640 18.89 -9.94 -3.15
N LYS A 641 20.11 -10.42 -2.85
CA LYS A 641 20.89 -11.23 -3.81
C LYS A 641 20.26 -12.58 -4.10
N LEU A 642 19.71 -13.25 -3.08
CA LEU A 642 18.98 -14.49 -3.22
C LEU A 642 17.74 -14.30 -4.12
N LEU A 643 16.96 -13.24 -3.88
CA LEU A 643 15.74 -12.95 -4.64
C LEU A 643 16.02 -12.45 -6.07
N SER A 644 17.16 -11.81 -6.27
CA SER A 644 17.70 -11.52 -7.62
C SER A 644 17.98 -12.81 -8.41
N ARG A 645 18.51 -13.84 -7.74
CA ARG A 645 18.73 -15.16 -8.37
C ARG A 645 17.41 -15.90 -8.58
N PHE A 646 16.51 -15.89 -7.59
CA PHE A 646 15.17 -16.47 -7.69
C PHE A 646 14.43 -15.94 -8.92
N SER A 647 14.31 -14.62 -9.04
CA SER A 647 13.55 -13.98 -10.12
C SER A 647 14.12 -14.32 -11.51
N ALA A 648 15.44 -14.37 -11.66
CA ALA A 648 16.07 -14.83 -12.90
C ALA A 648 15.80 -16.32 -13.20
N MET A 649 15.85 -17.20 -12.19
CA MET A 649 15.57 -18.62 -12.38
C MET A 649 14.08 -18.91 -12.62
N TYR A 650 13.21 -18.12 -11.99
CA TYR A 650 11.77 -18.16 -12.21
C TYR A 650 11.42 -17.79 -13.65
N ASP A 651 12.04 -16.72 -14.16
CA ASP A 651 11.91 -16.33 -15.57
C ASP A 651 12.37 -17.45 -16.50
N ILE A 652 13.50 -18.10 -16.22
CA ILE A 652 14.03 -19.21 -17.05
C ILE A 652 13.06 -20.40 -17.08
N ARG A 653 12.61 -20.87 -15.91
CA ARG A 653 11.69 -22.01 -15.80
C ARG A 653 10.35 -21.75 -16.49
N ASN A 654 9.81 -20.56 -16.31
CA ASN A 654 8.51 -20.19 -16.88
C ASN A 654 8.59 -19.68 -18.33
N SER A 655 9.79 -19.38 -18.85
CA SER A 655 10.01 -19.17 -20.29
C SER A 655 10.12 -20.50 -21.05
N GLN A 656 10.60 -21.58 -20.42
CA GLN A 656 10.72 -22.89 -21.07
C GLN A 656 9.38 -23.63 -21.19
N SER A 657 8.40 -23.34 -20.33
CA SER A 657 7.07 -23.95 -20.34
C SER A 657 6.11 -23.39 -21.40
N THR A 658 6.45 -22.28 -22.05
CA THR A 658 5.61 -21.61 -23.08
C THR A 658 6.02 -21.93 -24.52
N GLY A 659 7.03 -22.76 -24.76
CA GLY A 659 7.49 -23.13 -26.12
C GLY A 659 8.06 -21.97 -26.94
N GLN A 660 8.06 -20.75 -26.41
CA GLN A 660 8.75 -19.61 -27.00
C GLN A 660 10.19 -19.61 -26.49
N GLY A 661 11.07 -20.30 -27.22
CA GLY A 661 12.50 -20.20 -27.03
C GLY A 661 13.02 -18.82 -27.45
N GLN A 662 12.72 -17.77 -26.70
CA GLN A 662 13.41 -16.48 -26.76
C GLN A 662 13.47 -15.81 -25.38
N SER A 663 14.62 -15.94 -24.71
CA SER A 663 14.92 -15.12 -23.54
C SER A 663 14.96 -13.64 -23.94
N PRO A 664 14.32 -12.71 -23.21
CA PRO A 664 14.40 -11.27 -23.46
C PRO A 664 15.83 -10.70 -23.47
N LEU A 665 16.77 -11.39 -22.79
CA LEU A 665 18.21 -11.13 -22.85
C LEU A 665 18.82 -11.36 -24.24
N LEU A 666 18.30 -12.29 -25.04
CA LEU A 666 18.78 -12.54 -26.40
C LEU A 666 18.30 -11.47 -27.38
N ASN A 667 17.13 -10.84 -27.15
CA ASN A 667 16.68 -9.67 -27.94
C ASN A 667 17.51 -8.41 -27.67
N LEU A 668 18.18 -8.33 -26.51
CA LEU A 668 19.13 -7.26 -26.23
C LEU A 668 20.49 -7.47 -26.94
N PHE A 669 20.82 -8.72 -27.28
CA PHE A 669 22.08 -9.09 -27.94
C PHE A 669 21.95 -9.33 -29.45
N GLN A 670 20.76 -9.64 -29.96
CA GLN A 670 20.48 -9.83 -31.38
C GLN A 670 19.65 -8.66 -31.91
N GLY A 671 20.33 -7.58 -32.32
CA GLY A 671 19.67 -6.47 -32.98
C GLY A 671 19.12 -6.89 -34.35
N SER A 672 17.82 -6.70 -34.56
CA SER A 672 17.23 -6.63 -35.89
C SER A 672 15.99 -5.72 -35.95
N SER A 673 16.22 -4.55 -36.56
CA SER A 673 15.34 -3.86 -37.54
C SER A 673 13.90 -3.48 -37.15
N SER A 674 13.73 -2.68 -36.09
CA SER A 674 12.66 -1.66 -36.06
C SER A 674 13.21 -0.40 -35.39
N GLY A 675 13.14 0.72 -36.12
CA GLY A 675 14.02 1.87 -36.03
C GLY A 675 14.17 2.49 -34.63
N ILE A 676 15.41 2.50 -34.15
CA ILE A 676 15.88 3.45 -33.12
C ILE A 676 15.95 4.82 -33.79
N SER A 677 15.22 5.81 -33.27
CA SER A 677 15.20 7.17 -33.81
C SER A 677 16.60 7.81 -33.76
N ASP A 678 16.94 8.63 -34.76
CA ASP A 678 18.24 9.33 -34.84
C ASP A 678 18.55 10.18 -33.59
N SER A 679 17.51 10.63 -32.88
CA SER A 679 17.63 11.31 -31.58
C SER A 679 18.23 10.42 -30.48
N THR A 680 17.97 9.11 -30.54
CA THR A 680 18.48 8.11 -29.60
C THR A 680 19.93 7.74 -29.96
N TYR A 681 20.28 7.68 -31.24
CA TYR A 681 21.68 7.54 -31.67
C TYR A 681 22.53 8.75 -31.24
N LEU A 682 21.98 9.97 -31.33
CA LEU A 682 22.67 11.18 -30.89
C LEU A 682 22.82 11.25 -29.36
N ALA A 683 21.85 10.72 -28.60
CA ALA A 683 21.94 10.59 -27.15
C ALA A 683 23.03 9.59 -26.72
N ILE A 684 23.16 8.46 -27.44
CA ILE A 684 24.19 7.45 -27.20
C ILE A 684 25.58 7.94 -27.62
N ALA A 685 25.70 8.69 -28.72
CA ALA A 685 26.98 9.27 -29.15
C ALA A 685 27.51 10.33 -28.17
N LYS A 686 26.62 11.10 -27.53
CA LYS A 686 26.99 12.09 -26.50
C LYS A 686 27.37 11.47 -25.15
N LEU A 687 26.92 10.24 -24.88
CA LEU A 687 27.32 9.47 -23.69
C LEU A 687 28.70 8.81 -23.82
N ARG A 688 29.29 8.76 -25.02
CA ARG A 688 30.65 8.24 -25.25
C ARG A 688 31.75 9.31 -25.27
N THR A 689 31.39 10.59 -25.10
CA THR A 689 32.35 11.73 -25.13
C THR A 689 32.39 12.54 -23.83
N ARG A 690 32.06 11.93 -22.69
CA ARG A 690 32.42 12.46 -21.36
C ARG A 690 33.03 11.38 -20.49
#